data_AF-A0A7S1QAR3-F1
#
_entry.id   AF-A0A7S1QAR3-F1
#
_cell.length_a   1.000
_cell.length_b   1.000
_cell.length_c   1.000
_cell.angle_alpha   90.00
_cell.angle_beta   90.00
_cell.angle_gamma   90.00
#
_symmetry.space_group_name_H-M   'P 1'
#
loop_
_entity.id
_entity.type
_entity.pdbx_description
1 polymer ?
#
loop_
_entity_poly.entity_id
_entity_poly.type
_entity_poly.pdbx_seq_one_letter_code
_entity_poly.pdbx_strand_id
1 'polypeptide(L)'
;VANSRLKQSVPPFLHNTLQASNSLRPCEMVRGPAAVSACLVCCLLWPADASRGEKRTAAPSPLALGRSLAREGITPGALRAPPSALLQEDAPGYAELTDRLRSSIVRIQNIETLVNWFEPYGESPEAGAVGTGFAAELVTEEGRVPSKAQEDPVFVTNAHVVRNAHTVKIQFPAVGQEEFDGFVPVIYEDHDLAVVKLVDPGPFLQYLKQMHASLRPLPIRKHEEIMGQTVAAIGFPLGSSTLKLSTGVIAGTEFMEGKTVFQCTAPISPGNSGGPLLVLGDLVSGSNKEAQEMRVVGVNFAATTARMAENVNYVIPAVHVEQILRKFQSLEAKADRQANSGPHAVTLESLAERKPPGQQQPRLSHVTMKLAPIGALPVHASPALYAFGGCKEGVFISQVAKRSALHNAKPRVEEMSFITAVDGVSIDSFGMGRMKGRFLDDPVPFQTLMQVMESAEHPVELTTCKDAKTTKHVVSMVFRPEYEPGIRMVTEPHFDPSAVDYEVFADVTVMQLSQNHIYMLMEAGAVPPSYGRWLLEDNEESPRLVVSKVQAGSYASTVLQAGMIVTSVNGHNASTLAEFREHFEPSDGLWRLGTERGSLLVVSFAESFAMQLAGVQQGRRYLLTPAVLQAAQKHGLVAGADQQQSTMKLAGLFSQMLNDAYAQGQASTQKHGGEGGGGAGGEKSKGGGKPAGGNEGALPKGVSMRAYRPSFPDKKSDKAVTSIDFAFGSRASASAASLEEPFSQPPHDAQPRKTRARTLL
;
A
#
# COMPACT_ATOMS: atom_id res chain seq x y z
N VAL A 1 -20.12 -67.68 -12.37
CA VAL A 1 -20.57 -68.94 -11.73
C VAL A 1 -19.51 -69.32 -10.68
N ALA A 2 -19.93 -69.68 -9.45
CA ALA A 2 -19.09 -70.17 -8.33
C ALA A 2 -17.89 -69.27 -7.89
N ASN A 3 -17.72 -68.91 -6.61
CA ASN A 3 -17.27 -69.72 -5.47
C ASN A 3 -15.87 -70.38 -5.68
N SER A 4 -14.91 -70.31 -4.74
CA SER A 4 -15.00 -69.89 -3.32
C SER A 4 -13.65 -69.75 -2.60
N ARG A 5 -13.59 -68.90 -1.54
CA ARG A 5 -12.93 -69.11 -0.21
C ARG A 5 -11.40 -69.38 -0.13
N LEU A 6 -10.66 -69.05 0.94
CA LEU A 6 -10.74 -68.02 2.01
C LEU A 6 -9.41 -68.07 2.82
N LYS A 7 -9.24 -67.12 3.77
CA LYS A 7 -8.14 -66.92 4.75
C LYS A 7 -6.89 -66.18 4.23
N GLN A 8 -6.18 -65.37 5.01
CA GLN A 8 -6.49 -64.37 6.07
C GLN A 8 -5.16 -64.00 6.77
N SER A 9 -4.66 -62.77 6.60
CA SER A 9 -3.85 -62.05 7.61
C SER A 9 -3.52 -60.62 7.16
N VAL A 10 -4.26 -59.63 7.68
CA VAL A 10 -3.95 -58.19 7.68
C VAL A 10 -4.59 -57.60 8.95
N PRO A 11 -4.01 -56.58 9.60
CA PRO A 11 -4.60 -55.23 9.47
C PRO A 11 -3.55 -54.08 9.57
N PRO A 12 -3.92 -52.80 9.41
CA PRO A 12 -4.73 -52.28 8.31
C PRO A 12 -4.19 -50.95 7.72
N PHE A 13 -4.65 -50.59 6.54
CA PHE A 13 -4.68 -49.21 6.02
C PHE A 13 -6.02 -49.02 5.30
N LEU A 14 -6.76 -47.94 5.59
CA LEU A 14 -7.56 -47.14 4.62
C LEU A 14 -8.54 -46.15 5.28
N HIS A 15 -8.93 -45.14 4.49
CA HIS A 15 -10.01 -44.19 4.76
C HIS A 15 -11.40 -44.86 4.82
N ASN A 16 -12.38 -44.19 5.44
CA ASN A 16 -13.43 -43.53 4.65
C ASN A 16 -14.24 -42.46 5.38
N THR A 17 -14.89 -41.63 4.57
CA THR A 17 -15.89 -40.60 4.95
C THR A 17 -17.22 -41.21 5.38
N LEU A 18 -18.04 -40.43 6.11
CA LEU A 18 -19.49 -40.41 5.95
C LEU A 18 -20.11 -39.12 6.49
N GLN A 19 -21.39 -38.89 6.18
CA GLN A 19 -22.08 -37.60 6.30
C GLN A 19 -22.89 -37.48 7.61
N ALA A 20 -23.18 -36.23 8.01
CA ALA A 20 -24.37 -35.88 8.77
C ALA A 20 -24.96 -34.58 8.22
N SER A 21 -26.28 -34.44 8.20
CA SER A 21 -27.01 -33.30 7.64
C SER A 21 -28.28 -33.03 8.43
N ASN A 22 -28.80 -31.80 8.37
CA ASN A 22 -30.00 -31.29 9.05
C ASN A 22 -29.82 -31.12 10.58
N SER A 23 -30.39 -30.10 11.23
CA SER A 23 -31.06 -28.88 10.73
C SER A 23 -31.22 -27.85 11.84
N LEU A 24 -31.32 -26.55 11.49
CA LEU A 24 -32.27 -25.59 12.09
C LEU A 24 -32.32 -24.30 11.24
N ARG A 25 -33.25 -23.39 11.55
CA ARG A 25 -33.65 -22.27 10.67
C ARG A 25 -32.93 -20.95 11.01
N PRO A 26 -32.81 -20.01 10.06
CA PRO A 26 -32.38 -18.63 10.36
C PRO A 26 -33.47 -17.86 11.14
N CYS A 27 -33.05 -16.87 11.91
CA CYS A 27 -33.91 -15.83 12.49
C CYS A 27 -33.55 -14.48 11.88
N GLU A 28 -34.55 -13.74 11.41
CA GLU A 28 -34.43 -12.32 11.05
C GLU A 28 -34.71 -11.43 12.27
N MET A 29 -33.89 -10.40 12.49
CA MET A 29 -34.25 -9.08 13.04
C MET A 29 -33.04 -8.14 12.84
N VAL A 30 -33.07 -7.18 11.91
CA VAL A 30 -33.71 -5.85 11.98
C VAL A 30 -32.91 -4.82 12.82
N ARG A 31 -32.25 -3.90 12.08
CA ARG A 31 -31.92 -2.47 12.34
C ARG A 31 -31.63 -2.00 13.78
N GLY A 32 -30.44 -1.39 13.99
CA GLY A 32 -30.01 -0.69 15.22
C GLY A 32 -30.58 0.75 15.36
N PRO A 33 -29.87 1.76 15.94
CA PRO A 33 -28.42 1.84 16.22
C PRO A 33 -28.01 2.37 17.63
N ALA A 34 -26.71 2.69 17.79
CA ALA A 34 -26.08 3.68 18.70
C ALA A 34 -25.41 3.27 20.05
N ALA A 35 -24.21 3.85 20.23
CA ALA A 35 -23.60 4.40 21.46
C ALA A 35 -22.89 3.54 22.55
N VAL A 36 -21.54 3.60 22.52
CA VAL A 36 -20.63 4.16 23.57
C VAL A 36 -20.44 3.47 24.96
N SER A 37 -19.16 3.15 25.25
CA SER A 37 -18.43 3.07 26.55
C SER A 37 -18.66 1.98 27.62
N ALA A 38 -17.62 1.15 27.75
CA ALA A 38 -16.72 1.03 28.93
C ALA A 38 -16.99 0.05 30.11
N CYS A 39 -15.88 -0.19 30.83
CA CYS A 39 -15.70 -0.77 32.18
C CYS A 39 -15.78 -2.30 32.42
N LEU A 40 -14.57 -2.87 32.54
CA LEU A 40 -14.04 -3.67 33.67
C LEU A 40 -14.93 -4.68 34.44
N VAL A 41 -14.38 -5.90 34.53
CA VAL A 41 -14.15 -6.67 35.78
C VAL A 41 -15.31 -6.78 36.79
N CYS A 42 -16.04 -7.90 36.74
CA CYS A 42 -15.97 -8.91 37.81
C CYS A 42 -16.74 -10.20 37.45
N CYS A 43 -16.15 -11.37 37.71
CA CYS A 43 -16.85 -12.66 37.65
C CYS A 43 -16.69 -13.43 38.97
N LEU A 44 -17.57 -13.12 39.91
CA LEU A 44 -17.87 -13.99 41.05
C LEU A 44 -19.39 -13.96 41.27
N LEU A 45 -19.98 -15.15 41.44
CA LEU A 45 -21.09 -15.50 42.35
C LEU A 45 -21.89 -16.71 41.81
N TRP A 46 -21.72 -17.87 42.45
CA TRP A 46 -22.87 -18.67 42.86
C TRP A 46 -22.57 -19.34 44.21
N PRO A 47 -23.53 -19.49 45.15
CA PRO A 47 -23.19 -19.65 46.57
C PRO A 47 -23.76 -20.92 47.22
N ALA A 48 -23.61 -20.96 48.55
CA ALA A 48 -24.39 -21.65 49.58
C ALA A 48 -23.61 -22.66 50.43
N ASP A 49 -23.98 -22.71 51.71
CA ASP A 49 -23.28 -23.35 52.83
C ASP A 49 -24.24 -24.27 53.59
N ALA A 50 -23.74 -25.38 54.11
CA ALA A 50 -24.51 -26.34 54.91
C ALA A 50 -23.59 -27.05 55.90
N SER A 51 -23.86 -26.91 57.20
CA SER A 51 -22.96 -27.33 58.27
C SER A 51 -23.44 -28.56 59.04
N ARG A 52 -22.47 -29.43 59.37
CA ARG A 52 -22.27 -30.09 60.67
C ARG A 52 -20.95 -30.86 60.60
N GLY A 53 -20.29 -31.08 61.73
CA GLY A 53 -18.97 -31.70 61.75
C GLY A 53 -18.71 -32.49 63.03
N GLU A 54 -17.53 -33.07 63.14
CA GLU A 54 -17.04 -33.66 64.38
C GLU A 54 -15.53 -33.45 64.56
N LYS A 55 -14.97 -33.91 65.69
CA LYS A 55 -13.71 -33.38 66.26
C LYS A 55 -12.62 -34.45 66.38
N ARG A 56 -11.35 -34.02 66.29
CA ARG A 56 -10.23 -34.24 67.24
C ARG A 56 -8.86 -34.66 66.64
N THR A 57 -7.85 -33.87 67.04
CA THR A 57 -6.46 -34.26 67.39
C THR A 57 -5.50 -34.71 66.27
N ALA A 58 -4.20 -34.66 66.58
CA ALA A 58 -3.11 -34.62 65.60
C ALA A 58 -1.81 -35.28 66.11
N ALA A 59 -0.93 -35.63 65.15
CA ALA A 59 0.47 -36.05 65.33
C ALA A 59 0.71 -37.39 66.08
N PRO A 60 1.94 -37.96 66.10
CA PRO A 60 3.17 -37.56 65.40
C PRO A 60 3.83 -38.67 64.53
N SER A 61 4.94 -38.33 63.88
CA SER A 61 5.87 -39.29 63.25
C SER A 61 6.76 -40.02 64.27
N PRO A 62 7.30 -41.21 63.92
CA PRO A 62 8.54 -41.70 64.53
C PRO A 62 9.66 -41.97 63.50
N LEU A 63 10.89 -41.91 63.98
CA LEU A 63 12.12 -42.32 63.29
C LEU A 63 12.63 -43.68 63.83
N ALA A 64 13.63 -44.23 63.14
CA ALA A 64 14.55 -45.28 63.62
C ALA A 64 14.03 -46.72 63.78
N LEU A 65 14.48 -47.58 62.85
CA LEU A 65 14.91 -48.96 63.12
C LEU A 65 16.05 -49.27 62.14
N GLY A 66 17.09 -50.01 62.57
CA GLY A 66 18.29 -50.21 61.75
C GLY A 66 19.21 -51.32 62.24
N ARG A 67 20.20 -51.65 61.39
CA ARG A 67 21.00 -52.90 61.38
C ARG A 67 20.15 -54.13 60.98
N SER A 68 20.62 -55.09 60.18
CA SER A 68 21.99 -55.37 59.73
C SER A 68 21.98 -56.17 58.41
N LEU A 69 22.89 -55.88 57.49
CA LEU A 69 23.69 -56.84 56.72
C LEU A 69 24.82 -56.06 56.01
N ALA A 70 26.00 -56.67 55.85
CA ALA A 70 27.18 -56.01 55.26
C ALA A 70 28.15 -57.02 54.63
N ARG A 71 29.06 -56.52 53.77
CA ARG A 71 29.80 -57.22 52.69
C ARG A 71 28.88 -57.51 51.50
N GLU A 72 29.29 -57.29 50.25
CA GLU A 72 30.58 -56.86 49.66
C GLU A 72 30.37 -55.54 48.88
N GLY A 73 31.36 -54.77 48.41
CA GLY A 73 32.82 -54.94 48.43
C GLY A 73 33.52 -54.08 47.36
N ILE A 74 33.03 -52.88 47.07
CA ILE A 74 33.54 -52.00 45.99
C ILE A 74 33.91 -50.63 46.57
N THR A 75 35.13 -50.16 46.28
CA THR A 75 35.63 -48.84 46.66
C THR A 75 35.18 -47.76 45.64
N PRO A 76 34.54 -46.66 46.07
CA PRO A 76 34.32 -45.52 45.19
C PRO A 76 35.65 -44.84 44.87
N GLY A 77 36.09 -44.93 43.61
CA GLY A 77 37.17 -44.09 43.11
C GLY A 77 36.77 -42.62 43.18
N ALA A 78 37.65 -41.75 43.65
CA ALA A 78 37.35 -40.33 43.78
C ALA A 78 37.17 -39.70 42.38
N LEU A 79 35.92 -39.44 41.98
CA LEU A 79 35.63 -38.51 40.89
C LEU A 79 36.08 -37.12 41.35
N ARG A 80 37.31 -36.78 40.99
CA ARG A 80 37.85 -35.43 41.10
C ARG A 80 36.98 -34.55 40.21
N ALA A 81 36.26 -33.59 40.80
CA ALA A 81 35.48 -32.62 40.04
C ALA A 81 36.39 -31.92 39.01
N PRO A 82 35.90 -31.62 37.79
CA PRO A 82 36.66 -30.81 36.84
C PRO A 82 36.97 -29.45 37.47
N PRO A 83 38.12 -28.81 37.15
CA PRO A 83 38.45 -27.51 37.71
C PRO A 83 37.38 -26.47 37.36
N SER A 84 36.76 -25.85 38.37
CA SER A 84 35.86 -24.70 38.21
C SER A 84 36.67 -23.43 37.86
N ALA A 85 37.34 -23.45 36.71
CA ALA A 85 38.35 -22.48 36.30
C ALA A 85 38.31 -22.20 34.78
N LEU A 86 37.11 -22.17 34.19
CA LEU A 86 36.83 -21.73 32.81
C LEU A 86 35.52 -20.91 32.71
N LEU A 87 35.21 -20.13 33.75
CA LEU A 87 34.07 -19.20 33.78
C LEU A 87 34.47 -17.87 34.44
N GLN A 88 35.46 -17.19 33.85
CA GLN A 88 35.77 -15.80 34.18
C GLN A 88 36.55 -15.10 33.05
N GLU A 89 35.84 -14.74 31.99
CA GLU A 89 36.14 -13.53 31.23
C GLU A 89 34.89 -12.65 31.30
N ASP A 90 35.06 -11.41 31.79
CA ASP A 90 33.94 -10.51 32.08
C ASP A 90 33.45 -9.82 30.80
N ALA A 91 32.67 -10.55 30.00
CA ALA A 91 31.84 -9.94 28.96
C ALA A 91 30.86 -8.93 29.62
N PRO A 92 30.71 -7.70 29.10
CA PRO A 92 29.89 -6.66 29.73
C PRO A 92 28.45 -7.14 29.84
N GLY A 93 27.95 -7.20 31.08
CA GLY A 93 26.64 -7.77 31.36
C GLY A 93 25.51 -7.04 30.66
N TYR A 94 24.44 -7.76 30.30
CA TYR A 94 23.27 -7.23 29.58
C TYR A 94 22.65 -5.96 30.21
N ALA A 95 22.88 -5.70 31.50
CA ALA A 95 22.49 -4.45 32.16
C ALA A 95 23.28 -3.23 31.63
N GLU A 96 24.61 -3.28 31.61
CA GLU A 96 25.46 -2.20 31.08
C GLU A 96 25.22 -1.98 29.59
N LEU A 97 25.03 -3.08 28.85
CA LEU A 97 24.59 -3.06 27.46
C LEU A 97 23.26 -2.29 27.32
N THR A 98 22.24 -2.65 28.11
CA THR A 98 20.92 -1.99 28.07
C THR A 98 21.00 -0.50 28.40
N ASP A 99 21.79 -0.10 29.40
CA ASP A 99 21.90 1.30 29.80
C ASP A 99 22.71 2.15 28.81
N ARG A 100 23.72 1.58 28.13
CA ARG A 100 24.30 2.19 26.93
C ARG A 100 23.24 2.38 25.85
N LEU A 101 22.39 1.37 25.61
CA LEU A 101 21.39 1.37 24.54
C LEU A 101 20.23 2.34 24.77
N ARG A 102 19.81 2.58 26.02
CA ARG A 102 18.86 3.67 26.34
C ARG A 102 19.30 5.00 25.73
N SER A 103 20.60 5.29 25.75
CA SER A 103 21.15 6.55 25.23
C SER A 103 21.11 6.70 23.70
N SER A 104 20.62 5.71 22.96
CA SER A 104 20.59 5.68 21.49
C SER A 104 19.20 5.61 20.87
N ILE A 105 18.18 5.20 21.63
CA ILE A 105 16.85 4.82 21.09
C ILE A 105 15.80 5.88 21.43
N VAL A 106 15.01 6.29 20.44
CA VAL A 106 13.89 7.22 20.57
C VAL A 106 12.55 6.54 20.31
N ARG A 107 11.50 6.98 20.99
CA ARG A 107 10.12 6.58 20.73
C ARG A 107 9.53 7.61 19.77
N ILE A 108 8.96 7.15 18.66
CA ILE A 108 8.39 8.02 17.63
C ILE A 108 6.88 7.87 17.67
N GLN A 109 6.18 9.00 17.79
CA GLN A 109 4.74 9.09 17.58
C GLN A 109 4.48 9.83 16.27
N ASN A 110 3.48 9.40 15.53
CA ASN A 110 2.98 10.11 14.36
C ASN A 110 1.51 10.50 14.54
N ILE A 111 1.05 11.44 13.71
CA ILE A 111 -0.34 11.62 13.35
C ILE A 111 -0.42 11.73 11.84
N GLU A 112 -1.27 10.91 11.22
CA GLU A 112 -1.62 10.96 9.80
C GLU A 112 -3.12 11.29 9.62
N THR A 113 -3.46 11.82 8.44
CA THR A 113 -4.85 12.06 8.03
C THR A 113 -5.29 10.94 7.10
N LEU A 114 -6.33 10.18 7.46
CA LEU A 114 -6.85 9.08 6.64
C LEU A 114 -7.78 9.61 5.53
N VAL A 115 -7.33 9.52 4.28
CA VAL A 115 -8.07 9.99 3.11
C VAL A 115 -9.27 9.09 2.80
N ASN A 116 -10.46 9.69 2.67
CA ASN A 116 -11.62 9.04 2.07
C ASN A 116 -11.56 9.14 0.54
N TRP A 117 -11.06 8.09 -0.11
CA TRP A 117 -10.91 7.99 -1.57
C TRP A 117 -12.22 8.06 -2.37
N PHE A 118 -13.38 8.02 -1.71
CA PHE A 118 -14.68 8.22 -2.38
C PHE A 118 -15.27 9.61 -2.14
N GLU A 119 -14.82 10.34 -1.12
CA GLU A 119 -15.25 11.71 -0.80
C GLU A 119 -14.04 12.51 -0.25
N PRO A 120 -13.09 12.93 -1.11
CA PRO A 120 -11.81 13.53 -0.69
C PRO A 120 -11.96 14.90 -0.03
N TYR A 121 -13.13 15.51 -0.15
CA TYR A 121 -13.54 16.76 0.50
C TYR A 121 -14.23 16.55 1.85
N GLY A 122 -14.41 15.31 2.30
CA GLY A 122 -15.05 14.98 3.57
C GLY A 122 -14.13 15.17 4.78
N GLU A 123 -14.72 15.13 5.97
CA GLU A 123 -13.94 15.04 7.22
C GLU A 123 -13.11 13.76 7.19
N SER A 124 -11.78 13.92 7.20
CA SER A 124 -10.80 12.84 7.15
C SER A 124 -10.32 12.57 8.58
N PRO A 125 -10.55 11.37 9.15
CA PRO A 125 -10.18 11.10 10.54
C PRO A 125 -8.66 11.01 10.71
N GLU A 126 -8.15 11.58 11.80
CA GLU A 126 -6.76 11.42 12.19
C GLU A 126 -6.52 10.03 12.79
N ALA A 127 -5.40 9.40 12.43
CA ALA A 127 -4.87 8.21 13.07
C ALA A 127 -3.50 8.51 13.66
N GLY A 128 -3.22 7.97 14.85
CA GLY A 128 -1.91 8.11 15.49
C GLY A 128 -1.32 6.73 15.78
N ALA A 129 -0.09 6.49 15.33
CA ALA A 129 0.67 5.28 15.59
C ALA A 129 1.98 5.59 16.33
N VAL A 130 2.59 4.53 16.87
CA VAL A 130 3.82 4.59 17.68
C VAL A 130 4.80 3.54 17.19
N GLY A 131 6.03 3.96 16.93
CA GLY A 131 7.14 3.08 16.60
C GLY A 131 8.42 3.42 17.36
N THR A 132 9.49 2.75 16.99
CA THR A 132 10.83 2.99 17.50
C THR A 132 11.66 3.70 16.42
N GLY A 133 12.60 4.53 16.83
CA GLY A 133 13.72 4.95 15.98
C GLY A 133 15.02 4.94 16.77
N PHE A 134 16.14 5.12 16.09
CA PHE A 134 17.45 5.20 16.73
C PHE A 134 18.31 6.31 16.13
N ALA A 135 19.15 6.92 16.97
CA ALA A 135 20.16 7.85 16.49
C ALA A 135 21.20 7.07 15.67
N ALA A 136 21.36 7.41 14.40
CA ALA A 136 22.33 6.77 13.50
C ALA A 136 23.61 7.60 13.41
N GLU A 137 24.76 6.94 13.45
CA GLU A 137 26.04 7.62 13.22
C GLU A 137 26.19 7.96 11.74
N LEU A 138 26.12 9.26 11.42
CA LEU A 138 26.50 9.73 10.08
C LEU A 138 28.02 9.61 9.92
N VAL A 139 28.43 8.96 8.83
CA VAL A 139 29.82 8.91 8.36
C VAL A 139 29.84 9.47 6.93
N THR A 140 30.75 10.39 6.63
CA THR A 140 30.92 10.96 5.29
C THR A 140 31.62 9.98 4.34
N GLU A 141 31.65 10.29 3.04
CA GLU A 141 32.35 9.48 2.03
C GLU A 141 33.85 9.32 2.33
N GLU A 142 34.49 10.29 2.99
CA GLU A 142 35.88 10.22 3.45
C GLU A 142 36.05 9.48 4.80
N GLY A 143 35.01 8.80 5.29
CA GLY A 143 35.06 7.97 6.50
C GLY A 143 35.05 8.76 7.82
N ARG A 144 34.48 9.97 7.86
CA ARG A 144 34.52 10.86 9.03
C ARG A 144 33.13 11.12 9.61
N VAL A 145 33.02 11.24 10.93
CA VAL A 145 31.79 11.74 11.57
C VAL A 145 31.70 13.27 11.37
N PRO A 146 30.58 13.83 10.87
CA PRO A 146 30.39 15.27 10.74
C PRO A 146 30.51 16.01 12.08
N SER A 147 31.24 17.13 12.10
CA SER A 147 31.50 17.90 13.34
C SER A 147 30.24 18.40 14.07
N LYS A 148 29.09 18.44 13.37
CA LYS A 148 27.79 18.85 13.91
C LYS A 148 26.86 17.69 14.27
N ALA A 149 27.26 16.42 14.10
CA ALA A 149 26.38 15.27 14.33
C ALA A 149 25.82 15.19 15.77
N GLN A 150 26.52 15.78 16.74
CA GLN A 150 26.08 15.88 18.14
C GLN A 150 25.19 17.12 18.42
N GLU A 151 25.16 18.10 17.50
CA GLU A 151 24.34 19.32 17.58
C GLU A 151 23.04 19.24 16.74
N ASP A 152 22.98 18.34 15.77
CA ASP A 152 21.82 18.15 14.90
C ASP A 152 21.63 16.66 14.55
N PRO A 153 21.12 15.86 15.50
CA PRO A 153 21.11 14.40 15.40
C PRO A 153 20.20 13.89 14.29
N VAL A 154 20.53 12.71 13.77
CA VAL A 154 19.79 12.02 12.70
C VAL A 154 19.21 10.74 13.26
N PHE A 155 17.90 10.55 13.11
CA PHE A 155 17.20 9.35 13.54
C PHE A 155 16.77 8.52 12.34
N VAL A 156 16.88 7.20 12.44
CA VAL A 156 16.37 6.24 11.45
C VAL A 156 15.21 5.46 12.06
N THR A 157 14.20 5.16 11.24
CA THR A 157 13.03 4.33 11.57
C THR A 157 12.50 3.64 10.30
N ASN A 158 11.37 2.92 10.37
CA ASN A 158 10.70 2.40 9.18
C ASN A 158 9.88 3.47 8.45
N ALA A 159 9.67 3.31 7.15
CA ALA A 159 8.75 4.15 6.40
C ALA A 159 7.34 4.08 6.99
N HIS A 160 6.80 2.89 7.24
CA HIS A 160 5.45 2.73 7.82
C HIS A 160 5.27 3.30 9.24
N VAL A 161 6.33 3.77 9.90
CA VAL A 161 6.28 4.47 11.20
C VAL A 161 6.10 5.99 11.03
N VAL A 162 6.33 6.57 9.84
CA VAL A 162 6.20 8.01 9.57
C VAL A 162 5.61 8.40 8.20
N ARG A 163 5.29 7.42 7.34
CA ARG A 163 4.57 7.58 6.07
C ARG A 163 3.33 8.46 6.25
N ASN A 164 3.11 9.40 5.33
CA ASN A 164 1.92 10.27 5.32
C ASN A 164 1.72 11.14 6.60
N ALA A 165 2.67 11.13 7.54
CA ALA A 165 2.52 11.81 8.82
C ALA A 165 2.70 13.33 8.67
N HIS A 166 1.62 14.09 8.93
CA HIS A 166 1.66 15.55 8.97
C HIS A 166 2.22 16.09 10.30
N THR A 167 2.28 15.23 11.32
CA THR A 167 2.88 15.52 12.62
C THR A 167 3.74 14.34 13.04
N VAL A 168 5.01 14.58 13.38
CA VAL A 168 5.90 13.59 13.99
C VAL A 168 6.44 14.15 15.30
N LYS A 169 6.35 13.37 16.37
CA LYS A 169 6.93 13.68 17.68
C LYS A 169 7.99 12.66 18.04
N ILE A 170 9.13 13.14 18.53
CA ILE A 170 10.23 12.32 19.02
C ILE A 170 10.27 12.44 20.55
N GLN A 171 10.21 11.31 21.26
CA GLN A 171 10.47 11.22 22.69
C GLN A 171 11.79 10.50 22.95
N PHE A 172 12.42 10.79 24.09
CA PHE A 172 13.64 10.09 24.54
C PHE A 172 13.44 9.41 25.93
N PRO A 173 12.83 8.20 25.97
CA PRO A 173 12.51 7.47 27.21
C PRO A 173 13.68 7.06 28.11
N ALA A 174 14.92 7.43 27.75
CA ALA A 174 16.08 7.34 28.63
C ALA A 174 16.02 8.33 29.81
N VAL A 175 15.35 9.48 29.61
CA VAL A 175 15.30 10.59 30.60
C VAL A 175 13.89 11.07 30.93
N GLY A 176 12.89 10.81 30.09
CA GLY A 176 11.51 11.18 30.37
C GLY A 176 10.54 10.91 29.22
N GLN A 177 9.41 11.61 29.20
CA GLN A 177 8.39 11.50 28.16
C GLN A 177 8.18 12.85 27.43
N GLU A 178 9.17 13.74 27.49
CA GLU A 178 9.13 15.04 26.80
C GLU A 178 9.10 14.82 25.28
N GLU A 179 8.23 15.56 24.59
CA GLU A 179 7.97 15.43 23.15
C GLU A 179 8.57 16.58 22.36
N PHE A 180 9.38 16.25 21.36
CA PHE A 180 10.04 17.21 20.48
C PHE A 180 9.49 17.09 19.05
N ASP A 181 9.20 18.20 18.40
CA ASP A 181 8.71 18.21 17.01
C ASP A 181 9.79 17.70 16.04
N GLY A 182 9.39 16.78 15.18
CA GLY A 182 10.22 16.20 14.13
C GLY A 182 9.57 16.27 12.75
N PHE A 183 10.38 16.01 11.72
CA PHE A 183 9.95 15.96 10.32
C PHE A 183 10.74 14.88 9.55
N VAL A 184 10.20 14.48 8.39
CA VAL A 184 10.74 13.41 7.53
C VAL A 184 11.39 14.03 6.28
N PRO A 185 12.71 14.34 6.28
CA PRO A 185 13.40 14.86 5.10
C PRO A 185 13.51 13.84 3.95
N VAL A 186 13.60 12.54 4.25
CA VAL A 186 13.62 11.49 3.23
C VAL A 186 12.98 10.21 3.77
N ILE A 187 12.18 9.59 2.92
CA ILE A 187 11.53 8.29 3.14
C ILE A 187 11.84 7.37 1.94
N TYR A 188 11.85 6.05 2.13
CA TYR A 188 12.31 5.07 1.14
C TYR A 188 11.40 3.83 1.18
N GLU A 189 10.31 3.89 0.40
CA GLU A 189 9.21 2.94 0.52
C GLU A 189 9.58 1.53 0.11
N ASP A 190 10.38 1.39 -0.96
CA ASP A 190 10.81 0.11 -1.53
C ASP A 190 11.44 -0.81 -0.45
N HIS A 191 12.21 -0.23 0.47
CA HIS A 191 12.88 -0.93 1.58
C HIS A 191 12.31 -0.61 2.98
N ASP A 192 11.16 0.09 3.06
CA ASP A 192 10.48 0.48 4.30
C ASP A 192 11.40 1.20 5.31
N LEU A 193 12.14 2.23 4.88
CA LEU A 193 13.02 3.04 5.74
C LEU A 193 12.69 4.54 5.71
N ALA A 194 12.97 5.24 6.80
CA ALA A 194 12.83 6.69 6.91
C ALA A 194 13.97 7.32 7.70
N VAL A 195 14.34 8.55 7.33
CA VAL A 195 15.13 9.46 8.17
C VAL A 195 14.19 10.46 8.81
N VAL A 196 14.38 10.71 10.11
CA VAL A 196 13.64 11.71 10.89
C VAL A 196 14.65 12.68 11.52
N LYS A 197 14.34 13.98 11.44
CA LYS A 197 15.11 15.07 12.05
C LYS A 197 14.23 15.85 13.02
N LEU A 198 14.84 16.53 13.98
CA LEU A 198 14.15 17.50 14.84
C LEU A 198 13.87 18.78 14.04
N VAL A 199 12.73 19.43 14.26
CA VAL A 199 12.41 20.74 13.66
C VAL A 199 13.31 21.83 14.27
N ASP A 200 13.52 21.78 15.59
CA ASP A 200 14.54 22.55 16.30
C ASP A 200 15.28 21.60 17.27
N PRO A 201 16.60 21.34 17.10
CA PRO A 201 17.37 20.53 18.03
C PRO A 201 17.72 21.26 19.33
N GLY A 202 17.58 22.58 19.41
CA GLY A 202 17.93 23.41 20.57
C GLY A 202 17.27 22.96 21.88
N PRO A 203 15.92 22.87 21.95
CA PRO A 203 15.20 22.38 23.13
C PRO A 203 15.60 20.96 23.53
N PHE A 204 15.78 20.05 22.55
CA PHE A 204 16.20 18.68 22.78
C PHE A 204 17.60 18.60 23.41
N LEU A 205 18.57 19.34 22.87
CA LEU A 205 19.91 19.42 23.43
C LEU A 205 19.94 20.09 24.81
N GLN A 206 19.07 21.08 25.05
CA GLN A 206 18.94 21.71 26.36
C GLN A 206 18.39 20.72 27.39
N TYR A 207 17.37 19.94 27.03
CA TYR A 207 16.79 18.90 27.86
C TYR A 207 17.79 17.79 28.19
N LEU A 208 18.57 17.30 27.21
CA LEU A 208 19.67 16.35 27.46
C LEU A 208 20.67 16.90 28.48
N LYS A 209 21.08 18.17 28.34
CA LYS A 209 22.01 18.83 29.27
C LYS A 209 21.43 18.99 30.68
N GLN A 210 20.14 19.33 30.81
CA GLN A 210 19.42 19.42 32.08
C GLN A 210 19.32 18.07 32.79
N MET A 211 19.06 17.00 32.03
CA MET A 211 18.93 15.63 32.55
C MET A 211 20.28 14.90 32.70
N HIS A 212 21.41 15.61 32.54
CA HIS A 212 22.78 15.08 32.58
C HIS A 212 23.03 13.88 31.63
N ALA A 213 22.29 13.83 30.52
CA ALA A 213 22.35 12.75 29.54
C ALA A 213 23.13 13.15 28.28
N SER A 214 23.48 12.13 27.50
CA SER A 214 24.05 12.27 26.16
C SER A 214 23.29 11.36 25.21
N LEU A 215 23.03 11.84 23.98
CA LEU A 215 22.62 10.96 22.89
C LEU A 215 23.87 10.29 22.33
N ARG A 216 23.82 8.98 22.11
CA ARG A 216 24.89 8.19 21.49
C ARG A 216 24.40 7.60 20.17
N PRO A 217 24.75 8.20 19.01
CA PRO A 217 24.50 7.59 17.71
C PRO A 217 25.10 6.18 17.63
N LEU A 218 24.45 5.30 16.86
CA LEU A 218 24.88 3.92 16.67
C LEU A 218 25.60 3.76 15.32
N PRO A 219 26.81 3.18 15.28
CA PRO A 219 27.51 2.89 14.03
C PRO A 219 26.76 1.83 13.21
N ILE A 220 26.60 2.08 11.92
CA ILE A 220 26.03 1.11 10.97
C ILE A 220 27.10 0.07 10.61
N ARG A 221 26.77 -1.22 10.65
CA ARG A 221 27.68 -2.29 10.23
C ARG A 221 27.71 -2.36 8.72
N LYS A 222 28.93 -2.32 8.15
CA LYS A 222 29.11 -2.31 6.69
C LYS A 222 29.06 -3.71 6.07
N HIS A 223 29.70 -4.70 6.72
CA HIS A 223 30.00 -6.01 6.12
C HIS A 223 29.94 -7.19 7.11
N GLU A 224 29.79 -8.39 6.53
CA GLU A 224 29.94 -9.73 7.13
C GLU A 224 28.97 -10.10 8.26
N GLU A 225 27.67 -10.08 7.95
CA GLU A 225 26.65 -10.75 8.78
C GLU A 225 26.78 -12.28 8.65
N ILE A 226 26.70 -13.02 9.77
CA ILE A 226 26.92 -14.47 9.81
C ILE A 226 25.66 -15.19 10.33
N MET A 227 25.26 -16.28 9.67
CA MET A 227 24.14 -17.12 10.14
C MET A 227 24.45 -17.68 11.54
N GLY A 228 23.47 -17.60 12.45
CA GLY A 228 23.63 -17.97 13.86
C GLY A 228 24.28 -16.89 14.74
N GLN A 229 24.67 -15.73 14.20
CA GLN A 229 25.26 -14.65 15.00
C GLN A 229 24.24 -14.07 15.99
N THR A 230 24.64 -13.97 17.27
CA THR A 230 23.79 -13.46 18.35
C THR A 230 23.51 -11.97 18.19
N VAL A 231 22.23 -11.60 18.27
CA VAL A 231 21.72 -10.26 18.04
C VAL A 231 20.68 -9.84 19.09
N ALA A 232 20.51 -8.53 19.25
CA ALA A 232 19.45 -7.92 20.07
C ALA A 232 18.54 -7.03 19.21
N ALA A 233 17.23 -7.21 19.34
CA ALA A 233 16.21 -6.31 18.83
C ALA A 233 15.69 -5.42 19.98
N ILE A 234 15.51 -4.13 19.71
CA ILE A 234 15.28 -3.11 20.74
C ILE A 234 14.16 -2.17 20.29
N GLY A 235 13.22 -1.84 21.20
CA GLY A 235 12.16 -0.88 20.90
C GLY A 235 11.05 -0.79 21.94
N PHE A 236 9.89 -0.30 21.49
CA PHE A 236 8.71 0.01 22.29
C PHE A 236 7.51 -0.86 21.87
N PRO A 237 7.50 -2.16 22.23
CA PRO A 237 6.47 -3.07 21.76
C PRO A 237 5.09 -2.65 22.29
N LEU A 238 4.09 -2.78 21.43
CA LEU A 238 2.72 -2.30 21.61
C LEU A 238 2.64 -0.81 22.00
N GLY A 239 3.59 0.00 21.51
CA GLY A 239 3.66 1.44 21.75
C GLY A 239 4.04 1.85 23.19
N SER A 240 4.53 0.89 24.00
CA SER A 240 4.78 1.08 25.43
C SER A 240 5.76 2.24 25.75
N SER A 241 5.59 2.86 26.92
CA SER A 241 6.36 4.05 27.34
C SER A 241 7.80 3.78 27.77
N THR A 242 8.22 2.50 27.84
CA THR A 242 9.52 2.09 28.38
C THR A 242 10.20 1.10 27.45
N LEU A 243 11.51 1.28 27.25
CA LEU A 243 12.32 0.47 26.33
C LEU A 243 12.27 -1.03 26.68
N LYS A 244 12.27 -1.89 25.66
CA LYS A 244 12.41 -3.34 25.77
C LYS A 244 13.53 -3.82 24.86
N LEU A 245 14.17 -4.92 25.27
CA LEU A 245 15.23 -5.60 24.55
C LEU A 245 14.87 -7.08 24.49
N SER A 246 14.96 -7.68 23.31
CA SER A 246 14.83 -9.12 23.08
C SER A 246 16.08 -9.62 22.35
N THR A 247 16.47 -10.87 22.60
CA THR A 247 17.67 -11.48 22.00
C THR A 247 17.31 -12.70 21.16
N GLY A 248 18.18 -12.99 20.20
CA GLY A 248 18.04 -14.14 19.31
C GLY A 248 19.28 -14.28 18.43
N VAL A 249 19.12 -14.93 17.28
CA VAL A 249 20.15 -15.06 16.24
C VAL A 249 19.63 -14.62 14.89
N ILE A 250 20.54 -14.25 13.98
CA ILE A 250 20.22 -14.20 12.55
C ILE A 250 20.01 -15.64 12.07
N ALA A 251 18.82 -15.95 11.57
CA ALA A 251 18.40 -17.32 11.22
C ALA A 251 18.69 -17.69 9.76
N GLY A 252 18.69 -16.71 8.87
CA GLY A 252 18.80 -16.88 7.42
C GLY A 252 18.43 -15.61 6.67
N THR A 253 18.31 -15.70 5.34
CA THR A 253 17.69 -14.68 4.50
C THR A 253 16.37 -15.17 3.91
N GLU A 254 15.45 -14.24 3.64
CA GLU A 254 14.16 -14.50 3.02
C GLU A 254 13.88 -13.45 1.93
N PHE A 255 13.15 -13.81 0.87
CA PHE A 255 12.76 -12.88 -0.19
C PHE A 255 11.25 -12.61 -0.16
N MET A 256 10.87 -11.38 0.18
CA MET A 256 9.48 -10.96 0.37
C MET A 256 9.27 -9.59 -0.26
N GLU A 257 8.10 -9.33 -0.86
CA GLU A 257 7.72 -8.00 -1.38
C GLU A 257 8.75 -7.36 -2.34
N GLY A 258 9.55 -8.16 -3.06
CA GLY A 258 10.58 -7.68 -3.99
C GLY A 258 11.96 -7.41 -3.39
N LYS A 259 12.12 -7.58 -2.07
CA LYS A 259 13.35 -7.30 -1.30
C LYS A 259 13.85 -8.55 -0.56
N THR A 260 15.17 -8.71 -0.46
CA THR A 260 15.77 -9.69 0.47
C THR A 260 15.95 -9.07 1.85
N VAL A 261 15.53 -9.79 2.88
CA VAL A 261 15.61 -9.38 4.29
C VAL A 261 16.28 -10.47 5.13
N PHE A 262 16.85 -10.10 6.28
CA PHE A 262 17.32 -11.09 7.25
C PHE A 262 16.14 -11.61 8.08
N GLN A 263 16.06 -12.92 8.28
CA GLN A 263 15.19 -13.52 9.30
C GLN A 263 15.93 -13.53 10.65
N CYS A 264 15.23 -13.21 11.73
CA CYS A 264 15.76 -13.22 13.10
C CYS A 264 14.81 -13.92 14.07
N THR A 265 15.38 -14.68 15.02
CA THR A 265 14.62 -15.36 16.08
C THR A 265 14.29 -14.46 17.28
N ALA A 266 14.85 -13.25 17.36
CA ALA A 266 14.58 -12.32 18.45
C ALA A 266 13.11 -11.86 18.40
N PRO A 267 12.30 -12.01 19.46
CA PRO A 267 10.91 -11.58 19.48
C PRO A 267 10.73 -10.10 19.12
N ILE A 268 10.08 -9.84 17.99
CA ILE A 268 9.67 -8.51 17.51
C ILE A 268 8.13 -8.45 17.51
N SER A 269 7.57 -7.26 17.60
CA SER A 269 6.14 -7.01 17.69
C SER A 269 5.84 -5.59 17.20
N PRO A 270 4.59 -5.25 16.83
CA PRO A 270 4.21 -3.88 16.48
C PRO A 270 4.71 -2.88 17.54
N GLY A 271 5.32 -1.78 17.09
CA GLY A 271 6.00 -0.80 17.96
C GLY A 271 7.51 -1.02 18.14
N ASN A 272 8.03 -2.25 17.97
CA ASN A 272 9.48 -2.48 17.77
C ASN A 272 9.94 -2.10 16.35
N SER A 273 9.00 -1.97 15.40
CA SER A 273 9.26 -1.44 14.05
C SER A 273 10.07 -0.15 14.11
N GLY A 274 11.08 -0.05 13.26
CA GLY A 274 12.00 1.07 13.16
C GLY A 274 13.14 1.06 14.19
N GLY A 275 13.10 0.16 15.17
CA GLY A 275 14.21 -0.08 16.08
C GLY A 275 15.36 -0.86 15.40
N PRO A 276 16.60 -0.72 15.87
CA PRO A 276 17.74 -1.40 15.27
C PRO A 276 17.80 -2.88 15.68
N LEU A 277 18.28 -3.73 14.79
CA LEU A 277 18.89 -5.01 15.15
C LEU A 277 20.39 -4.77 15.35
N LEU A 278 20.92 -5.19 16.50
CA LEU A 278 22.32 -4.99 16.86
C LEU A 278 23.06 -6.33 16.99
N VAL A 279 24.29 -6.38 16.47
CA VAL A 279 25.21 -7.49 16.76
C VAL A 279 25.67 -7.44 18.22
N LEU A 280 25.55 -8.59 18.90
CA LEU A 280 26.19 -8.87 20.19
C LEU A 280 27.41 -9.79 20.04
N GLY A 281 27.38 -10.63 18.99
CA GLY A 281 28.32 -11.71 18.73
C GLY A 281 29.68 -11.25 18.22
N ASP A 282 30.44 -10.59 19.09
CA ASP A 282 31.88 -10.33 18.94
C ASP A 282 32.59 -10.27 20.31
N LEU A 283 31.84 -9.96 21.39
CA LEU A 283 32.22 -10.13 22.81
C LEU A 283 32.58 -11.55 23.26
N VAL A 284 32.56 -12.54 22.34
CA VAL A 284 32.73 -13.98 22.61
C VAL A 284 34.00 -14.54 21.93
N SER A 285 34.66 -13.76 21.07
CA SER A 285 35.87 -14.16 20.30
C SER A 285 37.11 -13.35 20.71
N GLY A 286 37.22 -13.05 22.02
CA GLY A 286 38.14 -12.09 22.65
C GLY A 286 39.52 -11.92 21.99
N SER A 287 39.69 -10.80 21.28
CA SER A 287 41.00 -10.36 20.75
C SER A 287 41.01 -8.90 20.25
N ASN A 288 39.98 -8.48 19.51
CA ASN A 288 39.93 -7.15 18.88
C ASN A 288 39.12 -6.12 19.68
N LYS A 289 39.44 -4.82 19.51
CA LYS A 289 38.69 -3.71 20.14
C LYS A 289 37.42 -3.31 19.38
N GLU A 290 37.42 -3.47 18.06
CA GLU A 290 36.21 -3.25 17.24
C GLU A 290 35.07 -4.21 17.64
N ALA A 291 35.43 -5.39 18.16
CA ALA A 291 34.52 -6.40 18.71
C ALA A 291 33.82 -6.02 20.02
N GLN A 292 33.93 -4.75 20.46
CA GLN A 292 33.25 -4.21 21.64
C GLN A 292 32.23 -3.11 21.30
N GLU A 293 31.99 -2.88 20.00
CA GLU A 293 31.02 -1.92 19.48
C GLU A 293 29.74 -2.60 19.01
N MET A 294 28.61 -2.22 19.61
CA MET A 294 27.28 -2.63 19.13
C MET A 294 26.99 -1.88 17.82
N ARG A 295 27.11 -2.59 16.69
CA ARG A 295 26.87 -2.05 15.35
C ARG A 295 25.49 -2.48 14.83
N VAL A 296 24.84 -1.61 14.07
CA VAL A 296 23.50 -1.86 13.49
C VAL A 296 23.63 -2.76 12.27
N VAL A 297 23.06 -3.96 12.32
CA VAL A 297 23.04 -4.92 11.19
C VAL A 297 21.79 -4.76 10.31
N GLY A 298 20.79 -4.03 10.82
CA GLY A 298 19.59 -3.66 10.08
C GLY A 298 18.50 -3.05 10.96
N VAL A 299 17.31 -2.84 10.39
CA VAL A 299 16.14 -2.26 11.07
C VAL A 299 15.02 -3.28 11.20
N ASN A 300 14.52 -3.48 12.42
CA ASN A 300 13.47 -4.44 12.74
C ASN A 300 12.13 -4.05 12.09
N PHE A 301 11.42 -5.02 11.51
CA PHE A 301 10.01 -4.85 11.16
C PHE A 301 9.20 -6.13 11.45
N ALA A 302 7.95 -5.96 11.88
CA ALA A 302 7.06 -7.07 12.23
C ALA A 302 6.18 -7.47 11.01
N ALA A 303 6.61 -8.44 10.21
CA ALA A 303 5.74 -9.01 9.18
C ALA A 303 4.68 -9.94 9.80
N THR A 304 3.41 -9.81 9.40
CA THR A 304 2.33 -10.69 9.87
C THR A 304 2.23 -11.94 8.99
N THR A 305 3.29 -12.74 8.94
CA THR A 305 3.38 -13.98 8.14
C THR A 305 2.66 -15.14 8.85
N ALA A 306 1.33 -15.16 8.68
CA ALA A 306 0.37 -16.11 9.25
C ALA A 306 0.19 -16.07 10.78
N ARG A 307 -1.05 -16.28 11.24
CA ARG A 307 -1.47 -16.28 12.66
C ARG A 307 -0.96 -17.48 13.48
N MET A 308 0.09 -18.16 13.02
CA MET A 308 0.63 -19.41 13.58
C MET A 308 2.16 -19.50 13.49
N ALA A 309 2.85 -18.48 12.96
CA ALA A 309 4.30 -18.41 13.01
C ALA A 309 4.76 -17.77 14.32
N GLU A 310 5.69 -18.41 15.02
CA GLU A 310 6.30 -17.90 16.25
C GLU A 310 7.79 -17.64 16.01
N ASN A 311 8.30 -16.50 16.48
CA ASN A 311 9.71 -16.11 16.38
C ASN A 311 10.28 -16.09 14.96
N VAL A 312 9.42 -15.92 13.95
CA VAL A 312 9.78 -15.60 12.57
C VAL A 312 9.62 -14.10 12.40
N ASN A 313 10.71 -13.35 12.57
CA ASN A 313 10.73 -11.89 12.48
C ASN A 313 11.74 -11.46 11.42
N TYR A 314 11.59 -10.25 10.89
CA TYR A 314 12.37 -9.79 9.74
C TYR A 314 13.07 -8.46 10.00
N VAL A 315 14.20 -8.27 9.32
CA VAL A 315 15.07 -7.11 9.49
C VAL A 315 15.57 -6.63 8.11
N ILE A 316 15.39 -5.34 7.84
CA ILE A 316 15.89 -4.66 6.64
C ILE A 316 17.41 -4.52 6.75
N PRO A 317 18.22 -5.09 5.84
CA PRO A 317 19.68 -5.09 5.94
C PRO A 317 20.31 -3.68 6.00
N ALA A 318 21.41 -3.55 6.76
CA ALA A 318 22.16 -2.30 6.95
C ALA A 318 22.58 -1.57 5.66
N VAL A 319 22.78 -2.28 4.54
CA VAL A 319 23.10 -1.64 3.23
C VAL A 319 22.02 -0.66 2.78
N HIS A 320 20.74 -0.91 3.07
CA HIS A 320 19.66 0.02 2.73
C HIS A 320 19.58 1.21 3.71
N VAL A 321 20.08 1.04 4.94
CA VAL A 321 20.30 2.13 5.89
C VAL A 321 21.43 3.04 5.41
N GLU A 322 22.54 2.48 4.89
CA GLU A 322 23.57 3.30 4.23
C GLU A 322 23.01 4.07 3.02
N GLN A 323 22.18 3.43 2.17
CA GLN A 323 21.59 4.08 1.00
C GLN A 323 20.74 5.31 1.38
N ILE A 324 19.83 5.19 2.36
CA ILE A 324 18.98 6.33 2.76
C ILE A 324 19.77 7.42 3.50
N LEU A 325 20.80 7.06 4.29
CA LEU A 325 21.67 8.04 4.94
C LEU A 325 22.55 8.79 3.94
N ARG A 326 23.10 8.12 2.92
CA ARG A 326 23.82 8.78 1.80
C ARG A 326 22.90 9.68 0.99
N LYS A 327 21.66 9.23 0.72
CA LYS A 327 20.63 10.06 0.08
C LYS A 327 20.36 11.33 0.90
N PHE A 328 20.17 11.20 2.21
CA PHE A 328 19.97 12.31 3.15
C PHE A 328 21.15 13.31 3.14
N GLN A 329 22.39 12.82 3.28
CA GLN A 329 23.60 13.63 3.18
C GLN A 329 23.68 14.38 1.83
N SER A 330 23.27 13.75 0.73
CA SER A 330 23.22 14.40 -0.59
C SER A 330 22.20 15.55 -0.66
N LEU A 331 21.11 15.49 0.12
CA LEU A 331 20.10 16.54 0.22
C LEU A 331 20.60 17.69 1.09
N GLU A 332 21.19 17.40 2.26
CA GLU A 332 21.85 18.41 3.11
C GLU A 332 22.93 19.17 2.33
N ALA A 333 23.81 18.46 1.61
CA ALA A 333 24.86 19.08 0.80
C ALA A 333 24.33 19.91 -0.39
N LYS A 334 23.15 19.58 -0.93
CA LYS A 334 22.47 20.38 -1.98
C LYS A 334 21.85 21.65 -1.37
N ALA A 335 21.19 21.55 -0.22
CA ALA A 335 20.64 22.69 0.51
C ALA A 335 21.72 23.66 1.03
N ASP A 336 22.85 23.15 1.54
CA ASP A 336 24.02 23.96 1.91
C ASP A 336 24.57 24.76 0.72
N ARG A 337 24.70 24.13 -0.46
CA ARG A 337 25.16 24.81 -1.67
C ARG A 337 24.17 25.88 -2.13
N GLN A 338 22.87 25.61 -2.06
CA GLN A 338 21.84 26.59 -2.39
C GLN A 338 21.87 27.78 -1.43
N ALA A 339 21.87 27.55 -0.12
CA ALA A 339 21.93 28.61 0.90
C ALA A 339 23.18 29.49 0.79
N ASN A 340 24.34 28.90 0.43
CA ASN A 340 25.60 29.62 0.25
C ASN A 340 25.73 30.33 -1.11
N SER A 341 24.79 30.14 -2.04
CA SER A 341 24.87 30.69 -3.41
C SER A 341 24.21 32.07 -3.59
N GLY A 342 23.80 32.71 -2.49
CA GLY A 342 23.18 34.04 -2.48
C GLY A 342 21.65 34.02 -2.56
N PRO A 343 21.00 35.19 -2.54
CA PRO A 343 19.54 35.28 -2.58
C PRO A 343 19.01 34.89 -3.97
N HIS A 344 18.51 33.66 -4.09
CA HIS A 344 17.75 33.22 -5.26
C HIS A 344 16.45 34.02 -5.41
N ALA A 345 15.97 34.12 -6.65
CA ALA A 345 14.68 34.74 -6.93
C ALA A 345 13.55 33.97 -6.24
N VAL A 346 12.70 34.69 -5.50
CA VAL A 346 11.50 34.12 -4.87
C VAL A 346 10.56 33.64 -5.97
N THR A 347 10.44 32.33 -6.13
CA THR A 347 9.52 31.72 -7.10
C THR A 347 8.09 31.70 -6.58
N LEU A 348 7.12 31.52 -7.47
CA LEU A 348 5.71 31.46 -7.08
C LEU A 348 5.41 30.25 -6.18
N GLU A 349 6.13 29.13 -6.31
CA GLU A 349 5.99 27.99 -5.40
C GLU A 349 6.36 28.38 -3.96
N SER A 350 7.51 29.04 -3.76
CA SER A 350 7.98 29.51 -2.45
C SER A 350 7.11 30.60 -1.77
N LEU A 351 6.13 31.13 -2.49
CA LEU A 351 5.08 32.00 -1.93
C LEU A 351 3.82 31.21 -1.56
N ALA A 352 3.50 30.13 -2.28
CA ALA A 352 2.37 29.26 -2.00
C ALA A 352 2.56 28.38 -0.74
N GLU A 353 3.81 27.97 -0.44
CA GLU A 353 4.15 27.12 0.72
C GLU A 353 4.10 27.84 2.09
N ARG A 354 3.66 29.11 2.15
CA ARG A 354 3.64 29.92 3.37
C ARG A 354 2.49 29.55 4.31
N LYS A 355 2.69 28.48 5.09
CA LYS A 355 1.89 28.14 6.28
C LYS A 355 1.86 29.31 7.30
N PRO A 356 0.84 29.37 8.19
CA PRO A 356 0.59 30.51 9.07
C PRO A 356 1.75 30.82 10.04
N PRO A 357 1.88 32.09 10.49
CA PRO A 357 3.02 32.54 11.29
C PRO A 357 3.06 31.87 12.66
N GLY A 358 4.18 31.19 12.96
CA GLY A 358 4.44 30.55 14.26
C GLY A 358 5.26 29.26 14.15
N GLN A 359 5.17 28.56 13.01
CA GLN A 359 5.97 27.37 12.74
C GLN A 359 7.28 27.75 12.02
N GLN A 360 8.42 27.29 12.55
CA GLN A 360 9.67 27.29 11.78
C GLN A 360 9.54 26.23 10.66
N GLN A 361 9.80 26.62 9.41
CA GLN A 361 9.84 25.64 8.31
C GLN A 361 11.06 24.73 8.47
N PRO A 362 10.92 23.40 8.27
CA PRO A 362 12.05 22.49 8.28
C PRO A 362 13.05 22.84 7.17
N ARG A 363 14.34 22.64 7.42
CA ARG A 363 15.44 23.03 6.51
C ARG A 363 15.42 22.31 5.16
N LEU A 364 14.79 21.13 5.11
CA LEU A 364 14.63 20.31 3.92
C LEU A 364 13.15 20.01 3.71
N SER A 365 12.70 20.06 2.46
CA SER A 365 11.43 19.48 2.06
C SER A 365 11.46 17.95 2.19
N HIS A 366 10.29 17.34 2.36
CA HIS A 366 10.12 15.90 2.33
C HIS A 366 10.40 15.36 0.90
N VAL A 367 11.11 14.24 0.80
CA VAL A 367 11.44 13.59 -0.49
C VAL A 367 11.27 12.07 -0.40
N THR A 368 10.39 11.50 -1.20
CA THR A 368 10.34 10.04 -1.43
C THR A 368 11.52 9.59 -2.29
N MET A 369 12.34 8.69 -1.77
CA MET A 369 13.31 7.91 -2.52
C MET A 369 12.62 6.69 -3.13
N LYS A 370 12.74 6.54 -4.45
CA LYS A 370 12.33 5.36 -5.22
C LYS A 370 13.53 4.85 -6.03
N LEU A 371 13.62 3.55 -6.27
CA LEU A 371 14.47 2.97 -7.31
C LEU A 371 13.71 2.81 -8.64
N ALA A 372 14.44 2.76 -9.75
CA ALA A 372 13.87 2.40 -11.03
C ALA A 372 13.36 0.94 -11.00
N PRO A 373 12.10 0.67 -11.43
CA PRO A 373 11.57 -0.69 -11.43
C PRO A 373 12.36 -1.58 -12.39
N ILE A 374 12.74 -2.77 -11.93
CA ILE A 374 13.61 -3.69 -12.70
C ILE A 374 12.84 -4.25 -13.90
N GLY A 375 11.56 -4.61 -13.73
CA GLY A 375 10.66 -4.93 -14.84
C GLY A 375 11.07 -6.12 -15.70
N ALA A 376 11.45 -7.23 -15.08
CA ALA A 376 11.69 -8.51 -15.75
C ALA A 376 10.70 -9.57 -15.26
N LEU A 377 10.26 -10.44 -16.17
CA LEU A 377 9.53 -11.67 -15.87
C LEU A 377 10.48 -12.89 -15.98
N PRO A 378 11.15 -13.29 -14.87
CA PRO A 378 12.05 -14.43 -14.89
C PRO A 378 11.30 -15.77 -14.92
N VAL A 379 11.89 -16.73 -15.62
CA VAL A 379 11.43 -18.12 -15.73
C VAL A 379 12.63 -19.04 -15.52
N HIS A 380 12.45 -20.08 -14.71
CA HIS A 380 13.51 -21.06 -14.45
C HIS A 380 14.04 -21.69 -15.76
N ALA A 381 15.33 -21.53 -16.00
CA ALA A 381 16.00 -21.94 -17.23
C ALA A 381 16.19 -23.47 -17.30
N SER A 382 15.27 -24.13 -18.00
CA SER A 382 15.40 -25.55 -18.33
C SER A 382 16.44 -25.81 -19.43
N PRO A 383 16.98 -27.04 -19.58
CA PRO A 383 17.84 -27.41 -20.71
C PRO A 383 17.22 -27.14 -22.09
N ALA A 384 15.88 -27.17 -22.21
CA ALA A 384 15.18 -26.83 -23.45
C ALA A 384 15.21 -25.31 -23.74
N LEU A 385 15.11 -24.46 -22.72
CA LEU A 385 15.27 -23.01 -22.87
C LEU A 385 16.73 -22.67 -23.23
N TYR A 386 17.70 -23.27 -22.57
CA TYR A 386 19.12 -23.13 -22.91
C TYR A 386 19.41 -23.52 -24.37
N ALA A 387 18.86 -24.65 -24.84
CA ALA A 387 18.98 -25.06 -26.23
C ALA A 387 18.27 -24.11 -27.21
N PHE A 388 17.13 -23.52 -26.82
CA PHE A 388 16.39 -22.54 -27.62
C PHE A 388 17.18 -21.22 -27.82
N GLY A 389 17.76 -20.67 -26.75
CA GLY A 389 18.52 -19.40 -26.83
C GLY A 389 20.04 -19.56 -27.07
N GLY A 390 20.54 -20.77 -27.25
CA GLY A 390 21.98 -21.04 -27.42
C GLY A 390 22.86 -20.76 -26.17
N CYS A 391 22.24 -20.58 -25.01
CA CYS A 391 22.90 -20.20 -23.75
C CYS A 391 23.14 -21.43 -22.84
N LYS A 392 23.85 -21.27 -21.73
CA LYS A 392 24.28 -22.38 -20.84
C LYS A 392 24.03 -22.16 -19.35
N GLU A 393 23.78 -20.91 -18.96
CA GLU A 393 23.68 -20.42 -17.59
C GLU A 393 22.76 -19.19 -17.57
N GLY A 394 22.41 -18.72 -16.37
CA GLY A 394 21.50 -17.59 -16.18
C GLY A 394 20.02 -17.95 -16.23
N VAL A 395 19.20 -17.01 -15.76
CA VAL A 395 17.73 -17.14 -15.75
C VAL A 395 17.11 -16.59 -17.02
N PHE A 396 16.09 -17.27 -17.54
CA PHE A 396 15.41 -16.85 -18.77
C PHE A 396 14.44 -15.71 -18.49
N ILE A 397 14.57 -14.60 -19.22
CA ILE A 397 13.69 -13.44 -19.12
C ILE A 397 12.70 -13.49 -20.29
N SER A 398 11.46 -13.88 -20.00
CA SER A 398 10.42 -14.02 -21.02
C SER A 398 9.88 -12.67 -21.50
N GLN A 399 9.81 -11.68 -20.61
CA GLN A 399 9.33 -10.32 -20.89
C GLN A 399 10.15 -9.27 -20.14
N VAL A 400 10.29 -8.09 -20.75
CA VAL A 400 10.95 -6.90 -20.18
C VAL A 400 9.98 -5.73 -20.27
N ALA A 401 9.46 -5.29 -19.13
CA ALA A 401 8.43 -4.25 -19.03
C ALA A 401 8.85 -2.94 -19.69
N LYS A 402 7.91 -2.23 -20.33
CA LYS A 402 8.21 -1.03 -21.15
C LYS A 402 8.83 0.10 -20.31
N ARG A 403 8.32 0.30 -19.08
CA ARG A 403 8.71 1.36 -18.16
C ARG A 403 9.68 0.84 -17.09
N SER A 404 10.82 0.27 -17.52
CA SER A 404 11.78 -0.39 -16.62
C SER A 404 13.23 0.00 -16.83
N ALA A 405 14.05 -0.23 -15.80
CA ALA A 405 15.51 -0.05 -15.83
C ALA A 405 16.18 -0.94 -16.89
N LEU A 406 15.69 -2.17 -17.09
CA LEU A 406 16.20 -3.12 -18.09
C LEU A 406 15.85 -2.69 -19.53
N HIS A 407 14.66 -2.13 -19.75
CA HIS A 407 14.28 -1.54 -21.03
C HIS A 407 15.13 -0.32 -21.37
N ASN A 408 15.40 0.53 -20.36
CA ASN A 408 16.21 1.74 -20.47
C ASN A 408 17.73 1.51 -20.34
N ALA A 409 18.18 0.25 -20.29
CA ALA A 409 19.59 -0.11 -20.22
C ALA A 409 20.36 0.30 -21.50
N LYS A 410 21.69 0.33 -21.43
CA LYS A 410 22.57 0.69 -22.56
C LYS A 410 23.57 -0.43 -22.87
N PRO A 411 23.42 -1.18 -23.98
CA PRO A 411 22.22 -1.27 -24.82
C PRO A 411 21.00 -1.82 -24.04
N ARG A 412 19.79 -1.69 -24.60
CA ARG A 412 18.57 -2.24 -24.00
C ARG A 412 18.70 -3.75 -23.77
N VAL A 413 18.12 -4.26 -22.68
CA VAL A 413 17.96 -5.70 -22.47
C VAL A 413 16.83 -6.21 -23.37
N GLU A 414 17.15 -7.25 -24.16
CA GLU A 414 16.18 -7.86 -25.06
C GLU A 414 15.32 -8.90 -24.34
N GLU A 415 14.06 -9.01 -24.77
CA GLU A 415 13.17 -10.10 -24.40
C GLU A 415 13.66 -11.44 -24.99
N MET A 416 13.26 -12.54 -24.34
CA MET A 416 13.69 -13.91 -24.66
C MET A 416 15.22 -14.10 -24.58
N SER A 417 15.84 -13.45 -23.58
CA SER A 417 17.28 -13.55 -23.27
C SER A 417 17.52 -14.21 -21.90
N PHE A 418 18.77 -14.46 -21.56
CA PHE A 418 19.19 -14.99 -20.26
C PHE A 418 20.00 -13.93 -19.50
N ILE A 419 19.65 -13.62 -18.26
CA ILE A 419 20.54 -12.82 -17.38
C ILE A 419 21.56 -13.78 -16.76
N THR A 420 22.85 -13.59 -17.08
CA THR A 420 23.94 -14.51 -16.67
C THR A 420 24.84 -13.93 -15.58
N ALA A 421 24.94 -12.60 -15.45
CA ALA A 421 25.65 -11.95 -14.34
C ALA A 421 25.08 -10.56 -13.99
N VAL A 422 25.22 -10.16 -12.71
CA VAL A 422 25.02 -8.78 -12.21
C VAL A 422 26.29 -8.36 -11.47
N ASP A 423 26.93 -7.27 -11.87
CA ASP A 423 28.18 -6.74 -11.29
C ASP A 423 29.28 -7.81 -11.10
N GLY A 424 29.37 -8.74 -12.07
CA GLY A 424 30.30 -9.87 -12.06
C GLY A 424 29.87 -11.08 -11.22
N VAL A 425 28.79 -10.98 -10.42
CA VAL A 425 28.18 -12.11 -9.72
C VAL A 425 27.39 -12.96 -10.73
N SER A 426 27.76 -14.23 -10.89
CA SER A 426 27.07 -15.15 -11.79
C SER A 426 25.68 -15.53 -11.28
N ILE A 427 24.74 -15.72 -12.22
CA ILE A 427 23.34 -16.05 -11.97
C ILE A 427 23.06 -17.49 -12.42
N ASP A 428 22.40 -18.27 -11.57
CA ASP A 428 22.01 -19.65 -11.86
C ASP A 428 20.67 -19.75 -12.63
N SER A 429 20.23 -20.98 -12.94
CA SER A 429 18.99 -21.22 -13.70
C SER A 429 17.72 -20.74 -13.00
N PHE A 430 17.76 -20.48 -11.69
CA PHE A 430 16.62 -20.01 -10.90
C PHE A 430 16.58 -18.48 -10.78
N GLY A 431 17.64 -17.78 -11.21
CA GLY A 431 17.77 -16.33 -11.09
C GLY A 431 18.52 -15.89 -9.85
N MET A 432 19.24 -16.79 -9.20
CA MET A 432 19.94 -16.52 -7.95
C MET A 432 21.45 -16.31 -8.19
N GLY A 433 22.03 -15.35 -7.48
CA GLY A 433 23.49 -15.17 -7.37
C GLY A 433 23.92 -15.15 -5.90
N ARG A 434 25.23 -15.17 -5.63
CA ARG A 434 25.79 -15.15 -4.26
C ARG A 434 26.83 -14.05 -4.12
N MET A 435 26.65 -13.16 -3.15
CA MET A 435 27.60 -12.10 -2.83
C MET A 435 28.42 -12.47 -1.61
N LYS A 436 29.71 -12.77 -1.78
CA LYS A 436 30.56 -13.12 -0.64
C LYS A 436 30.63 -11.97 0.39
N GLY A 437 30.37 -12.28 1.65
CA GLY A 437 30.39 -11.32 2.77
C GLY A 437 29.11 -10.45 2.89
N ARG A 438 28.06 -10.76 2.13
CA ARG A 438 26.73 -10.13 2.21
C ARG A 438 25.65 -11.22 2.20
N PHE A 439 24.48 -10.93 2.77
CA PHE A 439 23.35 -11.87 2.79
C PHE A 439 23.71 -13.29 3.27
N LEU A 440 24.61 -13.41 4.24
CA LEU A 440 25.05 -14.69 4.83
C LEU A 440 25.71 -15.68 3.84
N ASP A 441 26.18 -15.20 2.67
CA ASP A 441 26.56 -16.00 1.49
C ASP A 441 25.40 -16.84 0.87
N ASP A 442 24.15 -16.60 1.29
CA ASP A 442 22.94 -17.23 0.73
C ASP A 442 22.72 -16.86 -0.75
N PRO A 443 22.04 -17.71 -1.53
CA PRO A 443 21.53 -17.33 -2.85
C PRO A 443 20.47 -16.22 -2.72
N VAL A 444 20.70 -15.07 -3.35
CA VAL A 444 19.71 -13.98 -3.46
C VAL A 444 19.30 -13.76 -4.92
N PRO A 445 18.06 -13.34 -5.21
CA PRO A 445 17.63 -13.09 -6.58
C PRO A 445 18.45 -11.98 -7.24
N PHE A 446 18.61 -12.04 -8.57
CA PHE A 446 19.34 -11.02 -9.33
C PHE A 446 18.75 -9.61 -9.13
N GLN A 447 17.45 -9.51 -8.85
CA GLN A 447 16.78 -8.26 -8.49
C GLN A 447 17.36 -7.64 -7.21
N THR A 448 17.71 -8.45 -6.21
CA THR A 448 18.37 -7.98 -4.99
C THR A 448 19.77 -7.46 -5.30
N LEU A 449 20.54 -8.18 -6.14
CA LEU A 449 21.89 -7.75 -6.54
C LEU A 449 21.87 -6.34 -7.17
N MET A 450 20.93 -6.10 -8.09
CA MET A 450 20.71 -4.80 -8.75
C MET A 450 20.33 -3.66 -7.78
N GLN A 451 19.89 -3.97 -6.56
CA GLN A 451 19.48 -3.00 -5.52
C GLN A 451 20.53 -2.83 -4.41
N VAL A 452 21.66 -3.56 -4.45
CA VAL A 452 22.67 -3.62 -3.37
C VAL A 452 23.89 -2.71 -3.64
N MET A 453 23.64 -1.66 -4.43
CA MET A 453 24.55 -0.60 -4.83
C MET A 453 24.83 0.44 -3.73
N GLU A 454 25.95 1.17 -3.82
CA GLU A 454 26.31 2.23 -2.85
C GLU A 454 25.42 3.48 -2.93
N SER A 455 24.87 3.77 -4.12
CA SER A 455 23.96 4.87 -4.40
C SER A 455 23.16 4.53 -5.67
N ALA A 456 21.89 4.94 -5.75
CA ALA A 456 21.05 4.76 -6.94
C ALA A 456 21.61 5.43 -8.21
N GLU A 457 22.53 6.40 -8.05
CA GLU A 457 23.24 7.06 -9.15
C GLU A 457 24.40 6.20 -9.72
N HIS A 458 24.81 5.12 -9.04
CA HIS A 458 25.82 4.19 -9.54
C HIS A 458 25.25 3.31 -10.68
N PRO A 459 25.98 3.08 -11.78
CA PRO A 459 25.54 2.18 -12.83
C PRO A 459 25.75 0.71 -12.44
N VAL A 460 24.76 -0.14 -12.70
CA VAL A 460 24.87 -1.61 -12.54
C VAL A 460 25.30 -2.24 -13.88
N GLU A 461 26.29 -3.11 -13.87
CA GLU A 461 26.71 -3.88 -15.03
C GLU A 461 25.95 -5.22 -15.10
N LEU A 462 25.01 -5.32 -16.03
CA LEU A 462 24.27 -6.55 -16.30
C LEU A 462 24.90 -7.29 -17.49
N THR A 463 25.11 -8.59 -17.39
CA THR A 463 25.49 -9.44 -18.52
C THR A 463 24.33 -10.35 -18.91
N THR A 464 24.02 -10.39 -20.20
CA THR A 464 23.00 -11.29 -20.78
C THR A 464 23.59 -12.20 -21.85
N CYS A 465 22.86 -13.27 -22.17
CA CYS A 465 23.10 -14.15 -23.31
C CYS A 465 21.82 -14.30 -24.14
N LYS A 466 21.94 -14.24 -25.47
CA LYS A 466 20.87 -14.55 -26.43
C LYS A 466 21.48 -15.01 -27.76
N ASP A 467 20.92 -16.03 -28.39
CA ASP A 467 21.42 -16.65 -29.62
C ASP A 467 22.92 -16.99 -29.55
N ALA A 468 23.35 -17.56 -28.42
CA ALA A 468 24.75 -17.82 -28.04
C ALA A 468 25.69 -16.59 -27.99
N LYS A 469 25.18 -15.37 -28.16
CA LYS A 469 25.91 -14.11 -28.06
C LYS A 469 25.73 -13.48 -26.68
N THR A 470 26.85 -13.24 -25.99
CA THR A 470 26.88 -12.48 -24.74
C THR A 470 26.84 -10.97 -25.01
N THR A 471 26.07 -10.22 -24.22
CA THR A 471 26.00 -8.75 -24.26
C THR A 471 26.14 -8.19 -22.85
N LYS A 472 26.95 -7.14 -22.68
CA LYS A 472 27.00 -6.34 -21.44
C LYS A 472 26.11 -5.11 -21.58
N HIS A 473 25.41 -4.75 -20.51
CA HIS A 473 24.46 -3.65 -20.44
C HIS A 473 24.76 -2.78 -19.22
N VAL A 474 24.72 -1.46 -19.39
CA VAL A 474 24.79 -0.49 -18.29
C VAL A 474 23.36 -0.11 -17.89
N VAL A 475 22.97 -0.47 -16.67
CA VAL A 475 21.64 -0.21 -16.09
C VAL A 475 21.73 0.95 -15.10
N SER A 476 20.70 1.79 -15.03
CA SER A 476 20.63 2.94 -14.11
C SER A 476 19.41 2.80 -13.22
N MET A 477 19.63 2.72 -11.91
CA MET A 477 18.56 2.55 -10.91
C MET A 477 17.96 3.87 -10.42
N VAL A 478 18.39 5.02 -10.98
CA VAL A 478 17.80 6.33 -10.73
C VAL A 478 16.35 6.33 -11.24
N PHE A 479 15.39 6.50 -10.33
CA PHE A 479 13.98 6.67 -10.69
C PHE A 479 13.77 7.94 -11.55
N ARG A 480 12.82 7.88 -12.48
CA ARG A 480 12.47 8.94 -13.43
C ARG A 480 10.95 9.03 -13.57
N PRO A 481 10.38 10.20 -13.93
CA PRO A 481 8.94 10.34 -14.15
C PRO A 481 8.35 9.37 -15.18
N GLU A 482 9.13 8.94 -16.18
CA GLU A 482 8.72 7.93 -17.17
C GLU A 482 8.40 6.54 -16.57
N TYR A 483 8.83 6.27 -15.34
CA TYR A 483 8.52 5.04 -14.60
C TYR A 483 7.25 5.13 -13.74
N GLU A 484 6.65 6.29 -13.53
CA GLU A 484 5.40 6.41 -12.76
C GLU A 484 4.20 5.90 -13.61
N PRO A 485 3.30 5.05 -13.08
CA PRO A 485 2.15 4.56 -13.85
C PRO A 485 1.00 5.56 -13.87
N GLY A 486 0.17 5.49 -14.93
CA GLY A 486 -1.05 6.28 -15.06
C GLY A 486 -2.14 5.89 -14.05
N ILE A 487 -2.07 4.66 -13.53
CA ILE A 487 -2.82 4.18 -12.36
C ILE A 487 -1.79 3.77 -11.31
N ARG A 488 -1.53 4.63 -10.32
CA ARG A 488 -0.50 4.40 -9.28
C ARG A 488 -1.11 4.11 -7.91
N MET A 489 -0.37 3.42 -7.04
CA MET A 489 -0.61 3.49 -5.60
C MET A 489 -0.20 4.86 -5.08
N VAL A 490 -0.93 5.38 -4.08
CA VAL A 490 -0.53 6.61 -3.38
C VAL A 490 -0.36 6.28 -1.90
N THR A 491 0.89 6.29 -1.44
CA THR A 491 1.27 6.02 -0.05
C THR A 491 1.19 7.26 0.85
N GLU A 492 1.36 8.45 0.28
CA GLU A 492 1.58 9.70 1.03
C GLU A 492 0.74 10.90 0.51
N PRO A 493 -0.60 10.80 0.50
CA PRO A 493 -1.47 11.88 -0.01
C PRO A 493 -1.31 13.23 0.72
N HIS A 494 -0.78 13.28 1.95
CA HIS A 494 -0.45 14.57 2.60
C HIS A 494 0.67 15.34 1.87
N PHE A 495 1.66 14.63 1.34
CA PHE A 495 2.77 15.21 0.57
C PHE A 495 2.48 15.27 -0.94
N ASP A 496 1.33 14.75 -1.37
CA ASP A 496 0.88 14.73 -2.76
C ASP A 496 -0.58 15.22 -2.90
N PRO A 497 -0.82 16.54 -2.93
CA PRO A 497 -2.15 17.11 -3.10
C PRO A 497 -2.83 16.73 -4.43
N SER A 498 -2.06 16.28 -5.45
CA SER A 498 -2.61 15.86 -6.74
C SER A 498 -3.36 14.53 -6.65
N ALA A 499 -3.01 13.67 -5.68
CA ALA A 499 -3.64 12.38 -5.47
C ALA A 499 -5.09 12.48 -4.96
N VAL A 500 -5.44 13.58 -4.29
CA VAL A 500 -6.77 13.84 -3.74
C VAL A 500 -7.55 14.89 -4.54
N ASP A 501 -7.06 15.26 -5.72
CA ASP A 501 -7.73 16.18 -6.63
C ASP A 501 -9.01 15.58 -7.24
N TYR A 502 -10.02 16.42 -7.46
CA TYR A 502 -11.35 16.00 -7.87
C TYR A 502 -12.11 17.09 -8.65
N GLU A 503 -13.17 16.67 -9.32
CA GLU A 503 -14.21 17.52 -9.87
C GLU A 503 -15.58 17.06 -9.39
N VAL A 504 -16.50 18.01 -9.16
CA VAL A 504 -17.91 17.71 -8.85
C VAL A 504 -18.78 18.38 -9.89
N PHE A 505 -19.68 17.63 -10.51
CA PHE A 505 -20.76 18.21 -11.32
C PHE A 505 -21.98 17.28 -11.38
N ALA A 506 -23.17 17.87 -11.48
CA ALA A 506 -24.43 17.15 -11.68
C ALA A 506 -24.63 15.96 -10.71
N ASP A 507 -24.35 16.18 -9.42
CA ASP A 507 -24.42 15.18 -8.35
C ASP A 507 -23.42 13.99 -8.46
N VAL A 508 -22.38 14.12 -9.29
CA VAL A 508 -21.28 13.17 -9.47
C VAL A 508 -19.96 13.78 -8.99
N THR A 509 -19.12 13.02 -8.29
CA THR A 509 -17.70 13.36 -8.07
C THR A 509 -16.83 12.45 -8.95
N VAL A 510 -15.86 13.04 -9.63
CA VAL A 510 -14.90 12.37 -10.50
C VAL A 510 -13.48 12.64 -9.99
N MET A 511 -12.64 11.61 -9.97
CA MET A 511 -11.25 11.65 -9.52
C MET A 511 -10.33 10.97 -10.53
N GLN A 512 -9.02 11.24 -10.41
CA GLN A 512 -8.00 10.42 -11.07
C GLN A 512 -7.98 9.02 -10.44
N LEU A 513 -8.09 7.97 -11.25
CA LEU A 513 -8.05 6.59 -10.75
C LEU A 513 -6.66 6.28 -10.18
N SER A 514 -6.64 5.70 -8.98
CA SER A 514 -5.45 5.18 -8.31
C SER A 514 -5.71 3.75 -7.85
N GLN A 515 -4.65 2.98 -7.59
CA GLN A 515 -4.78 1.62 -7.05
C GLN A 515 -5.56 1.60 -5.72
N ASN A 516 -5.48 2.66 -4.92
CA ASN A 516 -6.20 2.79 -3.65
C ASN A 516 -7.72 2.67 -3.83
N HIS A 517 -8.28 3.32 -4.86
CA HIS A 517 -9.69 3.16 -5.23
C HIS A 517 -10.01 1.70 -5.60
N ILE A 518 -9.12 1.03 -6.35
CA ILE A 518 -9.29 -0.36 -6.80
C ILE A 518 -9.31 -1.32 -5.60
N TYR A 519 -8.35 -1.21 -4.69
CA TYR A 519 -8.27 -2.05 -3.48
C TYR A 519 -9.52 -1.87 -2.60
N MET A 520 -9.94 -0.63 -2.32
CA MET A 520 -11.14 -0.39 -1.51
C MET A 520 -12.44 -0.87 -2.18
N LEU A 521 -12.57 -0.75 -3.50
CA LEU A 521 -13.70 -1.32 -4.25
C LEU A 521 -13.72 -2.86 -4.17
N MET A 522 -12.55 -3.50 -4.22
CA MET A 522 -12.41 -4.94 -4.09
C MET A 522 -12.72 -5.44 -2.66
N GLU A 523 -12.22 -4.77 -1.63
CA GLU A 523 -12.54 -5.10 -0.22
C GLU A 523 -14.01 -4.90 0.12
N ALA A 524 -14.64 -3.84 -0.40
CA ALA A 524 -16.06 -3.57 -0.21
C ALA A 524 -16.99 -4.60 -0.89
N GLY A 525 -16.45 -5.54 -1.67
CA GLY A 525 -17.23 -6.45 -2.51
C GLY A 525 -18.04 -5.74 -3.59
N ALA A 526 -17.65 -4.50 -3.95
CA ALA A 526 -18.40 -3.64 -4.84
C ALA A 526 -18.30 -4.14 -6.29
N VAL A 527 -19.31 -4.92 -6.71
CA VAL A 527 -19.46 -5.46 -8.07
C VAL A 527 -19.24 -4.32 -9.09
N PRO A 528 -18.22 -4.42 -9.97
CA PRO A 528 -17.96 -5.61 -10.76
C PRO A 528 -16.58 -6.26 -10.56
N PRO A 529 -16.44 -7.57 -10.83
CA PRO A 529 -15.17 -8.32 -10.73
C PRO A 529 -14.11 -7.94 -11.78
N SER A 530 -14.30 -6.83 -12.50
CA SER A 530 -13.42 -6.35 -13.58
C SER A 530 -12.42 -5.28 -13.13
N TYR A 531 -12.33 -4.93 -11.83
CA TYR A 531 -11.36 -3.93 -11.37
C TYR A 531 -9.92 -4.45 -11.34
N GLY A 532 -9.70 -5.72 -10.97
CA GLY A 532 -8.35 -6.31 -10.88
C GLY A 532 -7.56 -6.33 -12.21
N ARG A 533 -8.21 -6.15 -13.38
CA ARG A 533 -7.49 -5.98 -14.65
C ARG A 533 -6.70 -4.66 -14.71
N TRP A 534 -7.12 -3.65 -13.95
CA TRP A 534 -6.42 -2.36 -13.82
C TRP A 534 -5.24 -2.44 -12.83
N LEU A 535 -4.93 -3.63 -12.29
CA LEU A 535 -3.69 -3.94 -11.56
C LEU A 535 -2.74 -4.80 -12.42
N LEU A 536 -2.98 -4.88 -13.74
CA LEU A 536 -2.09 -5.51 -14.71
C LEU A 536 -1.25 -4.42 -15.38
N GLU A 537 0.06 -4.63 -15.49
CA GLU A 537 1.04 -3.61 -15.90
C GLU A 537 0.66 -2.90 -17.22
N ASP A 538 0.25 -3.63 -18.26
CA ASP A 538 -0.21 -3.06 -19.54
C ASP A 538 -1.42 -2.10 -19.40
N ASN A 539 -2.28 -2.33 -18.41
CA ASN A 539 -3.47 -1.52 -18.17
C ASN A 539 -3.20 -0.32 -17.24
N GLU A 540 -2.12 -0.38 -16.44
CA GLU A 540 -1.64 0.73 -15.59
C GLU A 540 -0.83 1.78 -16.37
N GLU A 541 -0.40 1.49 -17.61
CA GLU A 541 0.38 2.43 -18.42
C GLU A 541 -0.33 3.76 -18.70
N SER A 542 -1.67 3.79 -18.72
CA SER A 542 -2.46 4.95 -19.10
C SER A 542 -3.35 5.47 -17.98
N PRO A 543 -3.46 6.80 -17.77
CA PRO A 543 -4.39 7.36 -16.79
C PRO A 543 -5.85 7.04 -17.11
N ARG A 544 -6.67 6.99 -16.07
CA ARG A 544 -8.13 6.79 -16.15
C ARG A 544 -8.83 7.70 -15.15
N LEU A 545 -10.05 8.11 -15.48
CA LEU A 545 -10.95 8.80 -14.55
C LEU A 545 -11.93 7.81 -13.92
N VAL A 546 -12.28 8.03 -12.66
CA VAL A 546 -13.23 7.21 -11.91
C VAL A 546 -14.32 8.08 -11.27
N VAL A 547 -15.57 7.61 -11.34
CA VAL A 547 -16.66 8.14 -10.51
C VAL A 547 -16.39 7.71 -9.06
N SER A 548 -15.94 8.63 -8.21
CA SER A 548 -15.67 8.35 -6.79
C SER A 548 -16.95 8.42 -5.95
N LYS A 549 -17.81 9.43 -6.21
CA LYS A 549 -19.12 9.57 -5.56
C LYS A 549 -20.24 9.77 -6.58
N VAL A 550 -21.42 9.29 -6.22
CA VAL A 550 -22.69 9.78 -6.76
C VAL A 550 -23.62 10.09 -5.58
N GLN A 551 -24.25 11.27 -5.58
CA GLN A 551 -25.13 11.69 -4.48
C GLN A 551 -26.38 10.79 -4.42
N ALA A 552 -26.63 10.18 -3.27
CA ALA A 552 -27.78 9.29 -3.10
C ALA A 552 -29.11 10.05 -3.28
N GLY A 553 -29.99 9.53 -4.14
CA GLY A 553 -31.28 10.13 -4.45
C GLY A 553 -31.25 11.17 -5.59
N SER A 554 -30.08 11.49 -6.14
CA SER A 554 -29.94 12.29 -7.36
C SER A 554 -30.42 11.53 -8.60
N TYR A 555 -30.70 12.26 -9.69
CA TYR A 555 -30.89 11.63 -11.00
C TYR A 555 -29.67 10.82 -11.44
N ALA A 556 -28.45 11.33 -11.20
CA ALA A 556 -27.21 10.64 -11.51
C ALA A 556 -27.12 9.25 -10.84
N SER A 557 -27.64 9.09 -9.62
CA SER A 557 -27.66 7.80 -8.91
C SER A 557 -28.55 6.72 -9.54
N THR A 558 -29.31 7.06 -10.58
CA THR A 558 -30.07 6.10 -11.42
C THR A 558 -29.30 5.61 -12.65
N VAL A 559 -28.19 6.28 -13.01
CA VAL A 559 -27.40 6.04 -14.23
C VAL A 559 -25.97 5.59 -13.92
N LEU A 560 -25.39 6.13 -12.84
CA LEU A 560 -23.99 5.99 -12.46
C LEU A 560 -23.84 5.44 -11.04
N GLN A 561 -22.70 4.81 -10.78
CA GLN A 561 -22.31 4.27 -9.47
C GLN A 561 -20.82 4.52 -9.21
N ALA A 562 -20.42 4.51 -7.94
CA ALA A 562 -19.01 4.62 -7.55
C ALA A 562 -18.18 3.47 -8.15
N GLY A 563 -16.96 3.79 -8.57
CA GLY A 563 -16.03 2.90 -9.28
C GLY A 563 -16.25 2.81 -10.80
N MET A 564 -17.32 3.38 -11.37
CA MET A 564 -17.46 3.43 -12.83
C MET A 564 -16.33 4.24 -13.47
N ILE A 565 -15.66 3.66 -14.46
CA ILE A 565 -14.59 4.33 -15.23
C ILE A 565 -15.22 5.30 -16.22
N VAL A 566 -14.87 6.57 -16.11
CA VAL A 566 -15.24 7.62 -17.07
C VAL A 566 -14.35 7.50 -18.31
N THR A 567 -14.95 7.69 -19.49
CA THR A 567 -14.26 7.67 -20.78
C THR A 567 -14.47 8.93 -21.60
N SER A 568 -15.56 9.68 -21.37
CA SER A 568 -15.82 10.92 -22.09
C SER A 568 -16.60 11.97 -21.30
N VAL A 569 -16.32 13.24 -21.61
CA VAL A 569 -17.03 14.43 -21.12
C VAL A 569 -17.51 15.21 -22.33
N ASN A 570 -18.81 15.56 -22.40
CA ASN A 570 -19.41 16.34 -23.48
C ASN A 570 -19.15 15.81 -24.92
N GLY A 571 -18.87 14.51 -25.06
CA GLY A 571 -18.57 13.85 -26.34
C GLY A 571 -17.08 13.78 -26.69
N HIS A 572 -16.21 14.40 -25.89
CA HIS A 572 -14.75 14.32 -26.02
C HIS A 572 -14.21 13.22 -25.09
N ASN A 573 -13.17 12.49 -25.52
CA ASN A 573 -12.51 11.51 -24.65
C ASN A 573 -11.81 12.21 -23.48
N ALA A 574 -11.88 11.64 -22.27
CA ALA A 574 -11.21 12.16 -21.08
C ALA A 574 -10.65 11.01 -20.22
N SER A 575 -9.36 11.11 -19.89
CA SER A 575 -8.58 10.13 -19.13
C SER A 575 -7.90 10.73 -17.90
N THR A 576 -7.76 12.05 -17.87
CA THR A 576 -7.19 12.88 -16.80
C THR A 576 -8.15 13.97 -16.35
N LEU A 577 -7.98 14.49 -15.13
CA LEU A 577 -8.78 15.63 -14.65
C LEU A 577 -8.53 16.91 -15.47
N ALA A 578 -7.37 17.03 -16.13
CA ALA A 578 -7.08 18.14 -17.04
C ALA A 578 -7.98 18.11 -18.29
N GLU A 579 -8.11 16.95 -18.94
CA GLU A 579 -9.02 16.77 -20.10
C GLU A 579 -10.50 16.94 -19.70
N PHE A 580 -10.88 16.49 -18.50
CA PHE A 580 -12.21 16.75 -17.93
C PHE A 580 -12.49 18.25 -17.79
N ARG A 581 -11.51 19.02 -17.28
CA ARG A 581 -11.60 20.48 -17.10
C ARG A 581 -11.66 21.22 -18.44
N GLU A 582 -10.83 20.83 -19.41
CA GLU A 582 -10.82 21.43 -20.75
C GLU A 582 -12.18 21.27 -21.46
N HIS A 583 -12.80 20.10 -21.34
CA HIS A 583 -14.06 19.78 -22.02
C HIS A 583 -15.30 19.95 -21.14
N PHE A 584 -15.19 20.67 -20.01
CA PHE A 584 -16.24 20.77 -19.00
C PHE A 584 -17.53 21.48 -19.46
N GLU A 585 -17.43 22.55 -20.23
CA GLU A 585 -18.60 23.29 -20.74
C GLU A 585 -19.09 22.72 -22.09
N PRO A 586 -20.37 22.31 -22.22
CA PRO A 586 -20.91 21.78 -23.47
C PRO A 586 -21.26 22.90 -24.46
N SER A 587 -21.03 22.65 -25.75
CA SER A 587 -21.33 23.58 -26.84
C SER A 587 -22.83 23.72 -27.16
N ASP A 588 -23.66 22.78 -26.71
CA ASP A 588 -25.11 22.72 -26.98
C ASP A 588 -25.98 22.81 -25.70
N GLY A 589 -25.37 23.16 -24.56
CA GLY A 589 -26.06 23.30 -23.27
C GLY A 589 -26.42 21.99 -22.56
N LEU A 590 -26.17 20.82 -23.17
CA LEU A 590 -26.40 19.51 -22.57
C LEU A 590 -25.08 18.92 -22.06
N TRP A 591 -24.91 18.88 -20.74
CA TRP A 591 -23.71 18.30 -20.14
C TRP A 591 -23.81 16.77 -20.15
N ARG A 592 -22.71 16.09 -20.48
CA ARG A 592 -22.67 14.64 -20.69
C ARG A 592 -21.46 13.98 -20.03
N LEU A 593 -21.68 12.86 -19.35
CA LEU A 593 -20.62 12.01 -18.81
C LEU A 593 -20.81 10.57 -19.30
N GLY A 594 -19.87 10.08 -20.10
CA GLY A 594 -19.85 8.73 -20.64
C GLY A 594 -18.90 7.81 -19.86
N THR A 595 -19.32 6.57 -19.63
CA THR A 595 -18.50 5.53 -18.99
C THR A 595 -18.08 4.43 -19.96
N GLU A 596 -17.04 3.69 -19.59
CA GLU A 596 -16.56 2.49 -20.30
C GLU A 596 -17.67 1.44 -20.54
N ARG A 597 -18.74 1.47 -19.72
CA ARG A 597 -19.87 0.52 -19.78
C ARG A 597 -20.99 0.98 -20.72
N GLY A 598 -20.84 2.12 -21.37
CA GLY A 598 -21.89 2.73 -22.19
C GLY A 598 -22.99 3.43 -21.39
N SER A 599 -22.85 3.56 -20.06
CA SER A 599 -23.73 4.47 -19.30
C SER A 599 -23.42 5.90 -19.71
N LEU A 600 -24.47 6.66 -20.03
CA LEU A 600 -24.36 8.07 -20.41
C LEU A 600 -25.31 8.88 -19.52
N LEU A 601 -24.74 9.67 -18.60
CA LEU A 601 -25.50 10.71 -17.91
C LEU A 601 -25.62 11.92 -18.83
N VAL A 602 -26.83 12.48 -18.95
CA VAL A 602 -27.11 13.72 -19.68
C VAL A 602 -27.96 14.63 -18.82
N VAL A 603 -27.59 15.90 -18.67
CA VAL A 603 -28.33 16.91 -17.89
C VAL A 603 -28.29 18.28 -18.55
N SER A 604 -29.20 19.18 -18.17
CA SER A 604 -29.08 20.61 -18.49
C SER A 604 -27.86 21.19 -17.76
N PHE A 605 -26.91 21.76 -18.51
CA PHE A 605 -25.74 22.40 -17.93
C PHE A 605 -26.12 23.61 -17.08
N ALA A 606 -26.98 24.49 -17.62
CA ALA A 606 -27.38 25.73 -16.96
C ALA A 606 -28.08 25.48 -15.62
N GLU A 607 -28.99 24.50 -15.56
CA GLU A 607 -29.69 24.13 -14.31
C GLU A 607 -28.74 23.50 -13.30
N SER A 608 -27.90 22.55 -13.73
CA SER A 608 -26.95 21.84 -12.85
C SER A 608 -25.91 22.80 -12.27
N PHE A 609 -25.36 23.68 -13.10
CA PHE A 609 -24.40 24.72 -12.71
C PHE A 609 -25.04 25.75 -11.76
N ALA A 610 -26.27 26.20 -12.03
CA ALA A 610 -27.01 27.10 -11.16
C ALA A 610 -27.31 26.48 -9.78
N MET A 611 -27.73 25.20 -9.74
CA MET A 611 -27.95 24.45 -8.50
C MET A 611 -26.65 24.27 -7.70
N GLN A 612 -25.54 23.99 -8.39
CA GLN A 612 -24.24 23.79 -7.75
C GLN A 612 -23.69 25.08 -7.14
N LEU A 613 -23.77 26.20 -7.86
CA LEU A 613 -23.38 27.51 -7.34
C LEU A 613 -24.27 27.98 -6.17
N ALA A 614 -25.57 27.69 -6.20
CA ALA A 614 -26.45 27.88 -5.04
C ALA A 614 -26.01 27.01 -3.84
N GLY A 615 -25.48 25.81 -4.08
CA GLY A 615 -24.84 24.97 -3.07
C GLY A 615 -23.57 25.60 -2.46
N VAL A 616 -22.70 26.20 -3.28
CA VAL A 616 -21.53 26.96 -2.80
C VAL A 616 -21.97 28.12 -1.90
N GLN A 617 -23.01 28.86 -2.28
CA GLN A 617 -23.57 29.94 -1.45
C GLN A 617 -24.15 29.45 -0.11
N GLN A 618 -24.60 28.19 -0.03
CA GLN A 618 -25.02 27.52 1.21
C GLN A 618 -23.83 27.03 2.07
N GLY A 619 -22.59 27.40 1.72
CA GLY A 619 -21.37 27.05 2.47
C GLY A 619 -20.70 25.75 2.02
N ARG A 620 -21.26 25.02 1.04
CA ARG A 620 -20.67 23.78 0.50
C ARG A 620 -19.49 24.08 -0.44
N ARG A 621 -18.38 24.57 0.14
CA ARG A 621 -17.20 25.06 -0.61
C ARG A 621 -16.59 24.02 -1.56
N TYR A 622 -16.68 22.74 -1.24
CA TYR A 622 -16.21 21.64 -2.10
C TYR A 622 -16.90 21.56 -3.47
N LEU A 623 -18.06 22.23 -3.63
CA LEU A 623 -18.75 22.34 -4.92
C LEU A 623 -18.12 23.38 -5.87
N LEU A 624 -17.14 24.18 -5.41
CA LEU A 624 -16.41 25.16 -6.22
C LEU A 624 -15.08 24.55 -6.72
N THR A 625 -15.18 23.45 -7.46
CA THR A 625 -14.02 22.77 -8.06
C THR A 625 -13.43 23.59 -9.23
N PRO A 626 -12.18 23.32 -9.66
CA PRO A 626 -11.50 24.15 -10.66
C PRO A 626 -12.29 24.37 -11.96
N ALA A 627 -12.94 23.35 -12.53
CA ALA A 627 -13.76 23.50 -13.74
C ALA A 627 -14.96 24.45 -13.53
N VAL A 628 -15.64 24.30 -12.38
CA VAL A 628 -16.79 25.12 -11.98
C VAL A 628 -16.38 26.56 -11.73
N LEU A 629 -15.21 26.78 -11.11
CA LEU A 629 -14.64 28.11 -10.88
C LEU A 629 -14.25 28.78 -12.21
N GLN A 630 -13.62 28.05 -13.13
CA GLN A 630 -13.23 28.55 -14.44
C GLN A 630 -14.46 28.97 -15.27
N ALA A 631 -15.50 28.14 -15.30
CA ALA A 631 -16.78 28.49 -15.90
C ALA A 631 -17.41 29.72 -15.22
N ALA A 632 -17.42 29.78 -13.88
CA ALA A 632 -18.02 30.91 -13.15
C ALA A 632 -17.28 32.24 -13.38
N GLN A 633 -15.97 32.21 -13.60
CA GLN A 633 -15.19 33.38 -14.02
C GLN A 633 -15.50 33.78 -15.46
N LYS A 634 -15.55 32.82 -16.39
CA LYS A 634 -15.89 33.04 -17.81
C LYS A 634 -17.29 33.64 -18.00
N HIS A 635 -18.27 33.22 -17.20
CA HIS A 635 -19.64 33.76 -17.17
C HIS A 635 -19.79 35.00 -16.27
N GLY A 636 -18.69 35.58 -15.75
CA GLY A 636 -18.69 36.84 -15.01
C GLY A 636 -19.33 36.80 -13.60
N LEU A 637 -19.56 35.60 -13.06
CA LEU A 637 -20.24 35.38 -11.78
C LEU A 637 -19.30 35.56 -10.56
N VAL A 638 -17.98 35.49 -10.80
CA VAL A 638 -16.91 35.57 -9.80
C VAL A 638 -15.84 36.55 -10.27
N ALA A 639 -15.46 37.51 -9.41
CA ALA A 639 -14.31 38.39 -9.66
C ALA A 639 -12.99 37.60 -9.50
N GLY A 640 -12.01 37.87 -10.36
CA GLY A 640 -10.85 37.00 -10.53
C GLY A 640 -9.94 36.85 -9.30
N ALA A 641 -9.39 35.64 -9.16
CA ALA A 641 -8.14 35.32 -8.46
C ALA A 641 -8.03 35.67 -6.96
N ASP A 642 -8.97 35.21 -6.13
CA ASP A 642 -8.60 34.78 -4.76
C ASP A 642 -9.54 33.69 -4.20
N GLN A 643 -8.99 32.50 -3.90
CA GLN A 643 -9.76 31.35 -3.38
C GLN A 643 -10.37 31.64 -1.99
N GLN A 644 -9.77 32.54 -1.20
CA GLN A 644 -10.15 32.74 0.19
C GLN A 644 -11.15 33.89 0.40
N GLN A 645 -11.31 34.82 -0.57
CA GLN A 645 -12.14 36.03 -0.42
C GLN A 645 -13.10 36.34 -1.60
N SER A 646 -13.29 35.41 -2.55
CA SER A 646 -14.20 35.57 -3.69
C SER A 646 -15.66 35.90 -3.29
N THR A 647 -16.08 37.15 -3.46
CA THR A 647 -17.46 37.60 -3.17
C THR A 647 -18.40 37.38 -4.36
N MET A 648 -19.07 36.22 -4.41
CA MET A 648 -20.02 35.85 -5.46
C MET A 648 -21.23 36.79 -5.56
N LYS A 649 -21.32 37.56 -6.65
CA LYS A 649 -22.48 38.44 -6.96
C LYS A 649 -23.59 37.70 -7.73
N LEU A 650 -23.95 36.50 -7.27
CA LEU A 650 -24.80 35.56 -8.01
C LEU A 650 -26.27 35.98 -8.18
N ALA A 651 -26.86 36.68 -7.21
CA ALA A 651 -28.32 36.85 -7.12
C ALA A 651 -28.98 37.60 -8.31
N GLY A 652 -28.23 38.44 -9.04
CA GLY A 652 -28.74 39.15 -10.21
C GLY A 652 -28.68 38.31 -11.50
N LEU A 653 -27.51 37.72 -11.79
CA LEU A 653 -27.26 36.96 -13.02
C LEU A 653 -27.96 35.59 -13.04
N PHE A 654 -28.18 34.97 -11.88
CA PHE A 654 -28.88 33.69 -11.73
C PHE A 654 -30.27 33.70 -12.40
N SER A 655 -31.07 34.73 -12.12
CA SER A 655 -32.40 34.90 -12.73
C SER A 655 -32.33 35.13 -14.25
N GLN A 656 -31.26 35.77 -14.72
CA GLN A 656 -31.05 36.03 -16.15
C GLN A 656 -30.65 34.74 -16.89
N MET A 657 -29.66 33.99 -16.40
CA MET A 657 -29.26 32.70 -16.98
C MET A 657 -30.40 31.68 -17.02
N LEU A 658 -31.23 31.60 -15.98
CA LEU A 658 -32.39 30.71 -15.98
C LEU A 658 -33.45 31.14 -17.01
N ASN A 659 -33.74 32.44 -17.13
CA ASN A 659 -34.66 32.95 -18.15
C ASN A 659 -34.12 32.72 -19.57
N ASP A 660 -32.82 32.93 -19.79
CA ASP A 660 -32.17 32.75 -21.09
C ASP A 660 -32.13 31.27 -21.49
N ALA A 661 -31.83 30.35 -20.55
CA ALA A 661 -31.90 28.91 -20.78
C ALA A 661 -33.34 28.44 -21.07
N TYR A 662 -34.33 28.95 -20.34
CA TYR A 662 -35.75 28.64 -20.56
C TYR A 662 -36.23 29.15 -21.93
N ALA A 663 -35.77 30.32 -22.36
CA ALA A 663 -36.03 30.86 -23.69
C ALA A 663 -35.36 30.02 -24.81
N GLN A 664 -34.13 29.55 -24.60
CA GLN A 664 -33.45 28.67 -25.56
C GLN A 664 -34.13 27.30 -25.68
N GLY A 665 -34.64 26.72 -24.58
CA GLY A 665 -35.45 25.50 -24.59
C GLY A 665 -36.79 25.65 -25.33
N GLN A 666 -37.40 26.84 -25.31
CA GLN A 666 -38.58 27.14 -26.13
C GLN A 666 -38.23 27.37 -27.61
N ALA A 667 -37.07 27.95 -27.90
CA ALA A 667 -36.60 28.17 -29.27
C ALA A 667 -36.21 26.87 -30.00
N SER A 668 -35.70 25.86 -29.29
CA SER A 668 -35.40 24.54 -29.86
C SER A 668 -36.68 23.73 -30.13
N THR A 669 -37.64 23.72 -29.19
CA THR A 669 -38.93 23.01 -29.36
C THR A 669 -39.80 23.61 -30.46
N GLN A 670 -39.74 24.92 -30.72
CA GLN A 670 -40.42 25.53 -31.87
C GLN A 670 -39.84 25.16 -33.24
N LYS A 671 -38.61 24.61 -33.33
CA LYS A 671 -38.00 24.20 -34.62
C LYS A 671 -38.36 22.79 -35.10
N HIS A 672 -39.20 22.04 -34.37
CA HIS A 672 -39.65 20.70 -34.77
C HIS A 672 -41.19 20.51 -34.72
N GLY A 673 -41.97 21.60 -34.64
CA GLY A 673 -43.43 21.55 -34.74
C GLY A 673 -43.94 22.26 -36.00
N GLY A 674 -43.88 21.61 -37.17
CA GLY A 674 -44.10 22.34 -38.43
C GLY A 674 -44.33 21.55 -39.72
N GLU A 675 -45.19 20.52 -39.75
CA GLU A 675 -45.90 20.15 -40.99
C GLU A 675 -47.20 19.35 -40.72
N GLY A 676 -48.31 19.79 -41.32
CA GLY A 676 -49.64 19.14 -41.25
C GLY A 676 -50.45 19.35 -39.95
N GLY A 677 -51.75 19.64 -39.97
CA GLY A 677 -52.59 20.03 -41.12
C GLY A 677 -54.11 19.98 -40.85
N GLY A 678 -54.73 21.16 -40.66
CA GLY A 678 -56.19 21.35 -40.76
C GLY A 678 -57.06 20.92 -39.55
N GLY A 679 -58.16 21.65 -39.31
CA GLY A 679 -59.16 21.31 -38.29
C GLY A 679 -59.88 22.54 -37.72
N ALA A 680 -61.12 22.77 -38.12
CA ALA A 680 -61.93 23.91 -37.66
C ALA A 680 -62.56 23.67 -36.28
N GLY A 681 -62.80 24.76 -35.54
CA GLY A 681 -63.55 24.74 -34.28
C GLY A 681 -63.13 25.89 -33.39
N GLY A 682 -64.00 26.89 -33.19
CA GLY A 682 -63.69 28.05 -32.36
C GLY A 682 -64.86 28.43 -31.47
N GLU A 683 -64.56 28.86 -30.25
CA GLU A 683 -65.52 29.54 -29.39
C GLU A 683 -64.83 30.61 -28.54
N LYS A 684 -65.58 31.61 -28.09
CA LYS A 684 -65.08 32.77 -27.33
C LYS A 684 -65.68 32.77 -25.93
N SER A 685 -64.84 32.91 -24.91
CA SER A 685 -65.25 33.54 -23.65
C SER A 685 -64.14 34.45 -23.12
N LYS A 686 -64.55 35.58 -22.52
CA LYS A 686 -63.65 36.54 -21.85
C LYS A 686 -63.74 36.30 -20.34
N GLY A 687 -62.62 36.44 -19.63
CA GLY A 687 -62.61 36.48 -18.17
C GLY A 687 -61.30 37.07 -17.66
N GLY A 688 -61.30 38.35 -17.28
CA GLY A 688 -60.16 39.01 -16.66
C GLY A 688 -60.39 39.22 -15.16
N GLY A 689 -59.36 39.03 -14.34
CA GLY A 689 -59.42 39.26 -12.90
C GLY A 689 -58.02 39.28 -12.26
N LYS A 690 -57.68 40.36 -11.57
CA LYS A 690 -56.40 40.60 -10.88
C LYS A 690 -56.60 41.75 -9.88
N PRO A 691 -55.84 41.82 -8.78
CA PRO A 691 -55.54 40.78 -7.79
C PRO A 691 -56.10 41.18 -6.39
N ALA A 692 -55.95 40.31 -5.39
CA ALA A 692 -56.02 40.68 -3.97
C ALA A 692 -54.93 39.94 -3.19
N GLY A 693 -54.32 40.61 -2.20
CA GLY A 693 -53.32 40.02 -1.32
C GLY A 693 -53.87 39.74 0.08
N GLY A 694 -53.19 38.87 0.82
CA GLY A 694 -53.47 38.55 2.22
C GLY A 694 -52.29 37.77 2.80
N ASN A 695 -51.94 38.04 4.06
CA ASN A 695 -50.74 37.50 4.71
C ASN A 695 -51.12 36.51 5.85
N GLU A 696 -50.12 35.85 6.43
CA GLU A 696 -50.16 35.18 7.75
C GLU A 696 -50.99 33.89 7.92
N GLY A 697 -50.31 32.77 7.67
CA GLY A 697 -50.04 31.68 8.63
C GLY A 697 -51.07 31.24 9.69
N ALA A 698 -51.54 29.98 9.54
CA ALA A 698 -51.85 29.09 10.66
C ALA A 698 -51.74 27.60 10.26
N LEU A 699 -51.19 26.75 11.13
CA LEU A 699 -51.16 25.28 10.98
C LEU A 699 -52.24 24.60 11.83
N PRO A 700 -53.15 23.80 11.24
CA PRO A 700 -53.92 22.80 11.98
C PRO A 700 -53.22 21.42 11.98
N LYS A 701 -53.28 20.69 13.09
CA LYS A 701 -52.68 19.35 13.22
C LYS A 701 -53.65 18.25 12.77
N GLY A 702 -53.13 17.31 11.98
CA GLY A 702 -53.40 15.87 12.10
C GLY A 702 -54.80 15.34 11.79
N VAL A 703 -54.95 14.74 10.59
CA VAL A 703 -55.90 13.64 10.34
C VAL A 703 -55.11 12.49 9.72
N SER A 704 -55.37 11.26 10.18
CA SER A 704 -54.70 10.04 9.70
C SER A 704 -55.48 9.38 8.57
N MET A 705 -54.82 8.96 7.49
CA MET A 705 -55.35 7.93 6.58
C MET A 705 -54.29 6.90 6.17
N ARG A 706 -54.79 5.67 6.06
CA ARG A 706 -54.10 4.39 5.86
C ARG A 706 -53.17 4.36 4.64
N ALA A 707 -52.04 3.67 4.78
CA ALA A 707 -51.21 3.26 3.66
C ALA A 707 -51.94 2.28 2.72
N TYR A 708 -51.74 2.44 1.42
CA TYR A 708 -52.29 1.58 0.37
C TYR A 708 -51.28 0.48 0.01
N ARG A 709 -51.69 -0.79 0.00
CA ARG A 709 -50.87 -1.91 -0.48
C ARG A 709 -51.24 -2.26 -1.93
N PRO A 710 -50.28 -2.28 -2.87
CA PRO A 710 -50.46 -2.99 -4.14
C PRO A 710 -50.61 -4.50 -3.88
N SER A 711 -51.56 -5.15 -4.55
CA SER A 711 -51.87 -6.58 -4.39
C SER A 711 -51.20 -7.44 -5.46
N PHE A 712 -50.45 -8.46 -5.04
CA PHE A 712 -50.04 -9.56 -5.92
C PHE A 712 -51.19 -10.56 -6.10
N PRO A 713 -51.51 -10.97 -7.34
CA PRO A 713 -52.21 -12.23 -7.61
C PRO A 713 -51.22 -13.38 -7.74
N ASP A 714 -51.54 -14.54 -7.16
CA ASP A 714 -50.76 -15.78 -7.28
C ASP A 714 -51.68 -16.99 -7.47
N LYS A 715 -51.52 -17.73 -8.58
CA LYS A 715 -51.64 -19.21 -8.63
C LYS A 715 -51.29 -19.83 -9.99
N LYS A 716 -50.83 -21.08 -9.91
CA LYS A 716 -50.53 -22.06 -10.98
C LYS A 716 -51.84 -22.83 -11.36
N SER A 717 -51.95 -23.71 -12.36
CA SER A 717 -50.99 -24.39 -13.28
C SER A 717 -51.70 -24.66 -14.66
N ASP A 718 -51.33 -25.52 -15.62
CA ASP A 718 -50.35 -26.63 -15.69
C ASP A 718 -49.55 -26.71 -17.02
N LYS A 719 -50.05 -27.35 -18.10
CA LYS A 719 -49.22 -27.85 -19.21
C LYS A 719 -49.84 -27.85 -20.62
N ALA A 720 -48.95 -27.57 -21.58
CA ALA A 720 -48.78 -28.17 -22.91
C ALA A 720 -49.89 -28.11 -23.99
N VAL A 721 -49.58 -27.35 -25.06
CA VAL A 721 -49.88 -27.67 -26.48
C VAL A 721 -48.63 -27.34 -27.31
N THR A 722 -48.45 -27.98 -28.47
CA THR A 722 -47.23 -27.94 -29.31
C THR A 722 -47.26 -26.92 -30.47
N SER A 723 -46.05 -26.49 -30.88
CA SER A 723 -45.63 -26.17 -32.27
C SER A 723 -46.47 -25.24 -33.16
N ILE A 724 -45.92 -24.06 -33.50
CA ILE A 724 -45.82 -23.53 -34.87
C ILE A 724 -44.45 -22.84 -35.03
N ASP A 725 -43.74 -23.10 -36.13
CA ASP A 725 -42.48 -22.44 -36.49
C ASP A 725 -42.70 -21.08 -37.18
N PHE A 726 -41.76 -20.14 -37.00
CA PHE A 726 -41.39 -19.18 -38.06
C PHE A 726 -39.95 -18.68 -37.84
N ALA A 727 -39.08 -18.91 -38.82
CA ALA A 727 -37.66 -18.52 -38.76
C ALA A 727 -37.18 -17.91 -40.09
N PHE A 728 -36.88 -16.61 -40.05
CA PHE A 728 -36.09 -15.83 -41.01
C PHE A 728 -35.56 -14.61 -40.27
N GLY A 729 -34.36 -14.08 -40.52
CA GLY A 729 -33.30 -14.56 -41.42
C GLY A 729 -32.25 -13.44 -41.57
N SER A 730 -31.02 -13.67 -41.11
CA SER A 730 -29.98 -12.63 -41.10
C SER A 730 -29.47 -12.33 -42.52
N ARG A 731 -29.30 -11.04 -42.84
CA ARG A 731 -28.68 -10.57 -44.08
C ARG A 731 -27.46 -9.70 -43.76
N ALA A 732 -26.29 -10.17 -44.19
CA ALA A 732 -25.07 -9.39 -44.33
C ALA A 732 -24.40 -9.79 -45.66
N SER A 733 -23.97 -8.81 -46.45
CA SER A 733 -23.44 -9.02 -47.82
C SER A 733 -22.87 -7.70 -48.37
N ALA A 734 -21.80 -7.65 -49.18
CA ALA A 734 -20.79 -8.66 -49.57
C ALA A 734 -19.66 -7.95 -50.38
N SER A 735 -18.72 -8.74 -50.96
CA SER A 735 -17.66 -8.36 -51.93
C SER A 735 -16.33 -7.86 -51.32
N ALA A 736 -15.11 -8.24 -51.75
CA ALA A 736 -14.54 -9.37 -52.54
C ALA A 736 -12.99 -9.28 -52.41
N ALA A 737 -12.08 -10.19 -52.82
CA ALA A 737 -12.09 -11.51 -53.47
C ALA A 737 -10.85 -12.29 -52.92
N SER A 738 -10.70 -13.62 -52.86
CA SER A 738 -10.92 -14.77 -53.77
C SER A 738 -9.74 -15.11 -54.71
N LEU A 739 -9.04 -16.21 -54.39
CA LEU A 739 -8.61 -17.29 -55.31
C LEU A 739 -8.08 -18.50 -54.48
N GLU A 740 -8.17 -19.73 -55.01
CA GLU A 740 -8.13 -20.99 -54.22
C GLU A 740 -7.23 -22.10 -54.83
N GLU A 741 -6.67 -22.98 -53.97
CA GLU A 741 -6.62 -24.48 -54.00
C GLU A 741 -6.24 -25.26 -55.31
N PRO A 742 -6.10 -26.62 -55.37
CA PRO A 742 -6.35 -27.67 -54.36
C PRO A 742 -5.28 -28.78 -54.14
N PHE A 743 -5.60 -29.67 -53.19
CA PHE A 743 -4.92 -30.91 -52.74
C PHE A 743 -4.72 -32.06 -53.76
N SER A 744 -3.77 -32.96 -53.46
CA SER A 744 -3.91 -34.43 -53.65
C SER A 744 -2.86 -35.25 -52.83
N GLN A 745 -3.12 -36.56 -52.60
CA GLN A 745 -2.24 -37.54 -51.91
C GLN A 745 -2.16 -38.88 -52.73
N PRO A 746 -1.67 -40.02 -52.21
CA PRO A 746 -0.28 -40.49 -52.26
C PRO A 746 -0.14 -41.85 -52.99
N PRO A 747 1.04 -42.51 -52.93
CA PRO A 747 1.03 -43.98 -52.78
C PRO A 747 2.05 -44.52 -51.75
N HIS A 748 2.12 -45.85 -51.63
CA HIS A 748 2.66 -46.61 -50.50
C HIS A 748 3.91 -47.47 -50.83
N ASP A 749 4.49 -48.07 -49.78
CA ASP A 749 5.31 -49.32 -49.75
C ASP A 749 6.85 -49.33 -49.98
N ALA A 750 7.44 -50.46 -49.55
CA ALA A 750 8.83 -50.95 -49.69
C ALA A 750 9.92 -50.51 -48.67
N GLN A 751 9.84 -51.05 -47.44
CA GLN A 751 11.04 -51.54 -46.70
C GLN A 751 11.38 -53.00 -47.13
N PRO A 752 12.48 -53.69 -46.70
CA PRO A 752 13.56 -53.29 -45.78
C PRO A 752 15.01 -53.59 -46.27
N ARG A 753 16.04 -53.16 -45.51
CA ARG A 753 17.32 -53.89 -45.35
C ARG A 753 17.97 -53.63 -43.98
N LYS A 754 18.84 -54.54 -43.52
CA LYS A 754 19.30 -54.65 -42.10
C LYS A 754 20.82 -54.57 -41.94
N THR A 755 21.29 -53.73 -41.00
CA THR A 755 22.57 -53.82 -40.24
C THR A 755 22.45 -52.86 -39.05
N ARG A 756 22.49 -53.22 -37.75
CA ARG A 756 23.56 -53.84 -36.93
C ARG A 756 24.92 -53.10 -37.06
N ALA A 757 25.62 -52.69 -36.00
CA ALA A 757 25.42 -52.75 -34.54
C ALA A 757 26.47 -51.87 -33.79
N ARG A 758 26.47 -51.89 -32.43
CA ARG A 758 27.35 -51.19 -31.46
C ARG A 758 26.99 -49.70 -31.23
N THR A 759 26.69 -49.18 -30.03
CA THR A 759 26.74 -49.65 -28.61
C THR A 759 28.07 -49.44 -27.87
N LEU A 760 27.97 -48.80 -26.69
CA LEU A 760 29.00 -48.38 -25.72
C LEU A 760 29.92 -47.24 -26.20
N LEU A 761 30.35 -46.32 -25.31
CA LEU A 761 30.20 -46.26 -23.85
C LEU A 761 29.34 -45.07 -23.42
#